data_AF-A0A6N8JFZ4-F1
#
_entry.id   AF-A0A6N8JFZ4-F1
#
_cell.length_a   1.000
_cell.length_b   1.000
_cell.length_c   1.000
_cell.angle_alpha   90.00
_cell.angle_beta   90.00
_cell.angle_gamma   90.00
#
_symmetry.space_group_name_H-M   'P 1'
#
loop_
_entity.id
_entity.type
_entity.pdbx_description
1 polymer ?
#
loop_
_entity_poly.entity_id
_entity_poly.type
_entity_poly.pdbx_seq_one_letter_code
_entity_poly.pdbx_strand_id
1 'polypeptide(L)'
;MFVAFLKRAPFVRLILPFSTGIVLQSYTPLLPVVLWVGCSLSGMILLTLSRLPLWIQFTYGWIKGVVIHLLIIAVGCLVTCYADIRHSRHYYAGLSGFSDLLLVTVQEPLQEKPRSYKTVVRVDGIVRGDSLLPVKGKLLVYLEKEKGAGALQCGNQLLLCNKLRDIQNSGNPGGFDYRGYCAAQQIYQQVYLQEGEWKLVLNSQTGIIRNYCLRILKQHIGEPEAGLAAALLIGYRYDLDKGMVQDYTNTGIVHIIAISGMHLALIYGSLLWLLQYLPSKILKASIILFFLWAFTWLTGASASVLRATVMFSFITVGRFALDRHSNIYNTLMGSAFLLLCYDPYLLTDAGFQLSYLAVLSILICFRPIYQLLYVRNRWLDKIWEATALTLSAQVLTLPVCLYYFQQFPLYFLPANLLAVPLSTVILYAEILLLVMPLHFTGAVLKWLIYYMNTSVAWIGHLPGALITEIHITLYGTFCCYGIIAGLLCWWLHRWPKGVMLAMVCGLLWAAWDMADNLQAQRQRRLIVYNIPAHTAVDVIYGRSVQFLGDKPDASYLQTARAYYKITRYCRYSSGYIMIGNKRLLLIDSSDVRIPIQHEGKKLQTDYLLLSHNPHVDIKQLDSLYGIGMLIFDASNTSKNIRKWKSDCYALTLRFFSVPDQGAYVVNF
;
A
#
# COMPACT_ATOMS: atom_id res chain seq x y z
N MET A 1 -6.05 25.38 27.56
CA MET A 1 -6.78 25.07 26.31
C MET A 1 -6.62 23.60 25.88
N PHE A 2 -5.41 23.06 25.74
CA PHE A 2 -5.16 21.66 25.34
C PHE A 2 -5.77 20.60 26.28
N VAL A 3 -5.68 20.80 27.61
CA VAL A 3 -6.29 19.88 28.59
C VAL A 3 -7.82 19.83 28.47
N ALA A 4 -8.48 20.94 28.14
CA ALA A 4 -9.92 21.00 27.94
C ALA A 4 -10.35 20.29 26.64
N PHE A 5 -9.55 20.42 25.57
CA PHE A 5 -9.75 19.68 24.32
C PHE A 5 -9.65 18.16 24.56
N LEU A 6 -8.60 17.71 25.24
CA LEU A 6 -8.40 16.30 25.58
C LEU A 6 -9.50 15.73 26.49
N LYS A 7 -10.10 16.54 27.37
CA LYS A 7 -11.27 16.11 28.18
C LYS A 7 -12.52 15.90 27.32
N ARG A 8 -12.67 16.64 26.21
CA ARG A 8 -13.80 16.52 25.27
C ARG A 8 -13.58 15.45 24.20
N ALA A 9 -12.40 14.80 24.16
CA ALA A 9 -12.06 13.78 23.17
C ALA A 9 -11.23 12.65 23.81
N PRO A 10 -11.84 11.79 24.64
CA PRO A 10 -11.13 10.71 25.34
C PRO A 10 -10.39 9.75 24.40
N PHE A 11 -10.94 9.44 23.21
CA PHE A 11 -10.29 8.52 22.28
C PHE A 11 -8.94 9.03 21.74
N VAL A 12 -8.70 10.35 21.75
CA VAL A 12 -7.38 10.92 21.40
C VAL A 12 -6.29 10.38 22.33
N ARG A 13 -6.62 10.13 23.61
CA ARG A 13 -5.67 9.59 24.60
C ARG A 13 -5.45 8.08 24.45
N LEU A 14 -6.36 7.38 23.79
CA LEU A 14 -6.29 5.92 23.61
C LEU A 14 -5.56 5.55 22.32
N ILE A 15 -5.84 6.27 21.24
CA ILE A 15 -5.34 5.90 19.90
C ILE A 15 -3.82 6.01 19.80
N LEU A 16 -3.21 7.05 20.35
CA LEU A 16 -1.76 7.27 20.25
C LEU A 16 -0.94 6.15 20.93
N PRO A 17 -1.16 5.81 22.22
CA PRO A 17 -0.46 4.69 22.85
C PRO A 17 -0.82 3.35 22.19
N PHE A 18 -2.07 3.15 21.74
CA PHE A 18 -2.48 1.91 21.07
C PHE A 18 -1.72 1.71 19.75
N SER A 19 -1.68 2.73 18.89
CA SER A 19 -0.89 2.73 17.66
C SER A 19 0.60 2.54 17.92
N THR A 20 1.13 3.09 19.00
CA THR A 20 2.53 2.88 19.41
C THR A 20 2.79 1.41 19.74
N GLY A 21 1.87 0.75 20.44
CA GLY A 21 1.94 -0.70 20.71
C GLY A 21 1.88 -1.54 19.44
N ILE A 22 1.02 -1.17 18.48
CA ILE A 22 0.96 -1.86 17.18
C ILE A 22 2.31 -1.76 16.45
N VAL A 23 2.86 -0.55 16.32
CA VAL A 23 4.15 -0.30 15.66
C VAL A 23 5.27 -1.08 16.36
N LEU A 24 5.32 -1.03 17.70
CA LEU A 24 6.32 -1.74 18.49
C LEU A 24 6.30 -3.25 18.19
N GLN A 25 5.12 -3.87 18.18
CA GLN A 25 5.01 -5.31 17.90
C GLN A 25 5.38 -5.65 16.45
N SER A 26 5.13 -4.75 15.49
CA SER A 26 5.47 -4.96 14.08
C SER A 26 6.99 -4.98 13.82
N TYR A 27 7.76 -4.17 14.53
CA TYR A 27 9.23 -4.11 14.37
C TYR A 27 9.99 -5.01 15.35
N THR A 28 9.47 -5.16 16.57
CA THR A 28 10.05 -6.01 17.62
C THR A 28 9.01 -7.02 18.09
N PRO A 29 8.95 -8.22 17.50
CA PRO A 29 7.94 -9.21 17.86
C PRO A 29 8.19 -9.73 19.28
N LEU A 30 7.39 -9.26 20.24
CA LEU A 30 7.43 -9.72 21.62
C LEU A 30 6.57 -10.98 21.77
N LEU A 31 7.00 -11.87 22.66
CA LEU A 31 6.25 -13.08 23.01
C LEU A 31 4.95 -12.71 23.74
N PRO A 32 3.81 -13.38 23.44
CA PRO A 32 2.52 -13.12 24.11
C PRO A 32 2.60 -13.18 25.64
N VAL A 33 3.41 -14.10 26.18
CA VAL A 33 3.58 -14.28 27.64
C VAL A 33 4.15 -13.03 28.30
N VAL A 34 5.18 -12.41 27.68
CA VAL A 34 5.79 -11.18 28.19
C VAL A 34 4.78 -10.04 28.21
N LEU A 35 3.95 -9.96 27.17
CA LEU A 35 2.91 -8.94 27.05
C LEU A 35 1.79 -9.12 28.09
N TRP A 36 1.34 -10.35 28.35
CA TRP A 36 0.38 -10.64 29.41
C TRP A 36 0.91 -10.30 30.80
N VAL A 37 2.17 -10.63 31.09
CA VAL A 37 2.83 -10.23 32.35
C VAL A 37 2.87 -8.70 32.48
N GLY A 38 3.22 -7.99 31.40
CA GLY A 38 3.20 -6.52 31.39
C GLY A 38 1.81 -5.92 31.65
N CYS A 39 0.76 -6.50 31.05
CA CYS A 39 -0.63 -6.11 31.30
C CYS A 39 -1.05 -6.36 32.75
N SER A 40 -0.75 -7.55 33.29
CA SER A 40 -1.08 -7.91 34.68
C SER A 40 -0.36 -7.02 35.68
N LEU A 41 0.93 -6.75 35.47
CA LEU A 41 1.72 -5.85 36.31
C LEU A 41 1.16 -4.42 36.29
N SER A 42 0.85 -3.90 35.11
CA SER A 42 0.24 -2.57 34.94
C SER A 42 -1.12 -2.50 35.63
N GLY A 43 -1.95 -3.54 35.50
CA GLY A 43 -3.24 -3.65 36.19
C GLY A 43 -3.09 -3.67 37.71
N MET A 44 -2.12 -4.42 38.24
CA MET A 44 -1.82 -4.47 39.68
C MET A 44 -1.35 -3.10 40.21
N ILE A 45 -0.52 -2.39 39.46
CA ILE A 45 -0.09 -1.01 39.80
C ILE A 45 -1.30 -0.06 39.81
N LEU A 46 -2.22 -0.18 38.85
CA LEU A 46 -3.43 0.67 38.84
C LEU A 46 -4.37 0.39 40.03
N LEU A 47 -4.53 -0.88 40.41
CA LEU A 47 -5.33 -1.29 41.56
C LEU A 47 -4.71 -0.83 42.89
N THR A 48 -3.39 -0.88 43.02
CA THR A 48 -2.71 -0.36 44.22
C THR A 48 -2.83 1.16 44.31
N LEU A 49 -2.59 1.88 43.20
CA LEU A 49 -2.74 3.33 43.13
C LEU A 49 -4.18 3.82 43.35
N SER A 50 -5.21 2.99 43.08
CA SER A 50 -6.62 3.32 43.33
C SER A 50 -7.04 3.13 44.79
N ARG A 51 -6.30 2.35 45.59
CA ARG A 51 -6.53 2.16 47.03
C ARG A 51 -5.81 3.17 47.93
N LEU A 52 -4.91 3.98 47.39
CA LEU A 52 -4.21 5.01 48.15
C LEU A 52 -5.16 6.16 48.57
N PRO A 53 -4.86 6.91 49.66
CA PRO A 53 -5.61 8.09 50.04
C PRO A 53 -5.78 9.10 48.90
N LEU A 54 -6.95 9.76 48.82
CA LEU A 54 -7.30 10.68 47.72
C LEU A 54 -6.23 11.76 47.46
N TRP A 55 -5.62 12.33 48.51
CA TRP A 55 -4.57 13.34 48.36
C TRP A 55 -3.37 12.81 47.55
N ILE A 56 -2.91 11.57 47.83
CA ILE A 56 -1.83 10.90 47.07
C ILE A 56 -2.27 10.61 45.64
N GLN A 57 -3.53 10.21 45.43
CA GLN A 57 -4.06 9.94 44.10
C GLN A 57 -4.05 11.20 43.20
N PHE A 58 -4.33 12.37 43.78
CA PHE A 58 -4.26 13.65 43.07
C PHE A 58 -2.82 14.09 42.82
N THR A 59 -1.94 14.00 43.84
CA THR A 59 -0.52 14.39 43.70
C THR A 59 0.21 13.55 42.65
N TYR A 60 -0.02 12.23 42.63
CA TYR A 60 0.64 11.29 41.72
C TYR A 60 -0.25 10.84 40.55
N GLY A 61 -1.26 11.63 40.19
CA GLY A 61 -2.18 11.32 39.09
C GLY A 61 -1.48 11.11 37.73
N TRP A 62 -0.32 11.73 37.53
CA TRP A 62 0.49 11.53 36.33
C TRP A 62 1.04 10.10 36.19
N ILE A 63 1.38 9.43 37.31
CA ILE A 63 1.85 8.04 37.32
C ILE A 63 0.72 7.12 36.85
N LYS A 64 -0.50 7.31 37.37
CA LYS A 64 -1.69 6.58 36.88
C LYS A 64 -1.85 6.76 35.37
N GLY A 65 -1.66 7.99 34.87
CA GLY A 65 -1.67 8.28 33.44
C GLY A 65 -0.64 7.46 32.67
N VAL A 66 0.63 7.49 33.08
CA VAL A 66 1.71 6.73 32.43
C VAL A 66 1.42 5.23 32.42
N VAL A 67 0.99 4.66 33.56
CA VAL A 67 0.68 3.23 33.68
C VAL A 67 -0.49 2.83 32.76
N ILE A 68 -1.51 3.68 32.62
CA ILE A 68 -2.60 3.47 31.64
C ILE A 68 -2.06 3.45 30.21
N HIS A 69 -1.16 4.37 29.85
CA HIS A 69 -0.58 4.38 28.50
C HIS A 69 0.26 3.13 28.25
N LEU A 70 1.06 2.68 29.22
CA LEU A 70 1.81 1.41 29.13
C LEU A 70 0.89 0.21 28.97
N LEU A 71 -0.22 0.16 29.71
CA LEU A 71 -1.23 -0.88 29.56
C LEU A 71 -1.82 -0.87 28.14
N ILE A 72 -2.18 0.30 27.61
CA ILE A 72 -2.76 0.41 26.27
C ILE A 72 -1.72 0.03 25.19
N ILE A 73 -0.44 0.39 25.36
CA ILE A 73 0.65 -0.04 24.49
C ILE A 73 0.74 -1.57 24.50
N ALA A 74 0.76 -2.20 25.68
CA ALA A 74 0.82 -3.66 25.81
C ALA A 74 -0.41 -4.36 25.19
N VAL A 75 -1.61 -3.79 25.36
CA VAL A 75 -2.84 -4.27 24.69
C VAL A 75 -2.71 -4.12 23.17
N GLY A 76 -2.17 -3.02 22.66
CA GLY A 76 -1.86 -2.84 21.24
C GLY A 76 -0.94 -3.93 20.71
N CYS A 77 0.14 -4.24 21.43
CA CYS A 77 1.04 -5.34 21.07
C CYS A 77 0.33 -6.70 21.07
N LEU A 78 -0.51 -6.98 22.09
CA LEU A 78 -1.27 -8.23 22.17
C LEU A 78 -2.24 -8.39 21.00
N VAL A 79 -3.00 -7.34 20.68
CA VAL A 79 -3.94 -7.34 19.56
C VAL A 79 -3.21 -7.63 18.25
N THR A 80 -2.08 -6.97 17.99
CA THR A 80 -1.24 -7.25 16.80
C THR A 80 -0.71 -8.68 16.78
N CYS A 81 -0.28 -9.20 17.93
CA CYS A 81 0.25 -10.55 18.01
C CYS A 81 -0.81 -11.62 17.71
N TYR A 82 -2.03 -11.45 18.21
CA TYR A 82 -3.15 -12.37 17.97
C TYR A 82 -3.81 -12.17 16.60
N ALA A 83 -3.70 -10.99 16.01
CA ALA A 83 -4.18 -10.72 14.66
C ALA A 83 -3.29 -11.35 13.59
N ASP A 84 -2.01 -11.65 13.87
CA ASP A 84 -1.13 -12.37 12.95
C ASP A 84 -1.62 -13.81 12.74
N ILE A 85 -2.08 -14.11 11.52
CA ILE A 85 -2.59 -15.42 11.15
C ILE A 85 -1.55 -16.53 11.36
N ARG A 86 -0.24 -16.22 11.31
CA ARG A 86 0.82 -17.22 11.50
C ARG A 86 0.86 -17.81 12.91
N HIS A 87 0.34 -17.08 13.90
CA HIS A 87 0.19 -17.58 15.27
C HIS A 87 -1.11 -18.36 15.48
N SER A 88 -2.01 -18.38 14.49
CA SER A 88 -3.24 -19.17 14.55
C SER A 88 -2.94 -20.65 14.41
N ARG A 89 -3.52 -21.47 15.28
CA ARG A 89 -3.46 -22.94 15.19
C ARG A 89 -4.06 -23.49 13.90
N HIS A 90 -4.91 -22.72 13.23
CA HIS A 90 -5.59 -23.12 11.98
C HIS A 90 -4.90 -22.56 10.73
N TYR A 91 -3.68 -22.06 10.84
CA TYR A 91 -2.97 -21.52 9.68
C TYR A 91 -2.57 -22.65 8.72
N TYR A 92 -3.05 -22.57 7.47
CA TYR A 92 -2.92 -23.66 6.49
C TYR A 92 -1.45 -24.07 6.27
N ALA A 93 -0.53 -23.11 6.16
CA ALA A 93 0.86 -23.38 5.83
C ALA A 93 1.62 -24.18 6.91
N GLY A 94 1.20 -24.06 8.18
CA GLY A 94 1.78 -24.84 9.28
C GLY A 94 1.27 -26.27 9.34
N LEU A 95 0.14 -26.56 8.69
CA LEU A 95 -0.56 -27.84 8.75
C LEU A 95 -0.46 -28.64 7.44
N SER A 96 -0.23 -27.98 6.32
CA SER A 96 -0.25 -28.58 4.99
C SER A 96 1.05 -29.30 4.63
N GLY A 97 0.96 -30.55 4.17
CA GLY A 97 2.07 -31.30 3.57
C GLY A 97 2.14 -31.10 2.05
N PHE A 98 3.30 -31.37 1.44
CA PHE A 98 3.56 -31.18 0.00
C PHE A 98 2.58 -31.90 -0.95
N SER A 99 1.93 -32.98 -0.50
CA SER A 99 0.99 -33.78 -1.29
C SER A 99 -0.48 -33.45 -1.01
N ASP A 100 -0.77 -32.56 -0.06
CA ASP A 100 -2.15 -32.26 0.31
C ASP A 100 -2.83 -31.42 -0.79
N LEU A 101 -4.16 -31.54 -0.91
CA LEU A 101 -4.96 -30.67 -1.78
C LEU A 101 -5.59 -29.55 -0.95
N LEU A 102 -5.63 -28.34 -1.50
CA LEU A 102 -6.20 -27.17 -0.81
C LEU A 102 -7.55 -26.83 -1.42
N LEU A 103 -8.59 -26.79 -0.58
CA LEU A 103 -9.87 -26.22 -0.94
C LEU A 103 -9.82 -24.71 -0.68
N VAL A 104 -10.01 -23.93 -1.73
CA VAL A 104 -9.93 -22.47 -1.66
C VAL A 104 -11.13 -21.80 -2.29
N THR A 105 -11.49 -20.60 -1.81
CA THR A 105 -12.54 -19.76 -2.41
C THR A 105 -11.93 -18.48 -2.98
N VAL A 106 -12.26 -18.15 -4.22
CA VAL A 106 -11.83 -16.91 -4.89
C VAL A 106 -12.44 -15.68 -4.22
N GLN A 107 -11.61 -14.77 -3.69
CA GLN A 107 -12.09 -13.54 -3.02
C GLN A 107 -12.12 -12.34 -3.97
N GLU A 108 -11.12 -12.21 -4.84
CA GLU A 108 -10.96 -11.08 -5.76
C GLU A 108 -11.17 -11.51 -7.22
N PRO A 109 -11.74 -10.65 -8.08
CA PRO A 109 -11.73 -10.86 -9.52
C PRO A 109 -10.32 -11.07 -10.06
N LEU A 110 -10.22 -11.85 -11.14
CA LEU A 110 -8.94 -12.17 -11.76
C LEU A 110 -8.32 -10.93 -12.40
N GLN A 111 -7.08 -10.66 -12.07
CA GLN A 111 -6.29 -9.60 -12.70
C GLN A 111 -5.44 -10.21 -13.81
N GLU A 112 -5.65 -9.75 -15.04
CA GLU A 112 -4.90 -10.25 -16.18
C GLU A 112 -3.43 -9.78 -16.15
N LYS A 113 -2.50 -10.73 -16.23
CA LYS A 113 -1.06 -10.53 -16.46
C LYS A 113 -0.69 -11.08 -17.84
N PRO A 114 0.51 -10.82 -18.38
CA PRO A 114 0.87 -11.29 -19.72
C PRO A 114 0.73 -12.81 -19.91
N ARG A 115 1.16 -13.60 -18.91
CA ARG A 115 1.17 -15.09 -18.97
C ARG A 115 0.22 -15.78 -18.00
N SER A 116 -0.43 -15.05 -17.11
CA SER A 116 -1.25 -15.64 -16.05
C SER A 116 -2.39 -14.72 -15.61
N TYR A 117 -3.33 -15.25 -14.85
CA TYR A 117 -4.30 -14.50 -14.06
C TYR A 117 -3.86 -14.50 -12.59
N LYS A 118 -3.82 -13.32 -11.98
CA LYS A 118 -3.52 -13.14 -10.55
C LYS A 118 -4.81 -12.96 -9.77
N THR A 119 -4.98 -13.70 -8.68
CA THR A 119 -6.10 -13.49 -7.73
C THR A 119 -5.68 -13.82 -6.30
N VAL A 120 -6.44 -13.32 -5.32
CA VAL A 120 -6.33 -13.69 -3.91
C VAL A 120 -7.46 -14.66 -3.58
N VAL A 121 -7.09 -15.79 -2.99
CA VAL A 121 -8.05 -16.81 -2.54
C VAL A 121 -7.97 -16.98 -1.02
N ARG A 122 -9.08 -17.36 -0.42
CA ARG A 122 -9.15 -17.80 0.98
C ARG A 122 -8.97 -19.31 1.01
N VAL A 123 -8.07 -19.81 1.86
CA VAL A 123 -7.92 -21.26 2.07
C VAL A 123 -8.95 -21.67 3.11
N ASP A 124 -9.91 -22.50 2.71
CA ASP A 124 -11.01 -22.95 3.56
C ASP A 124 -10.71 -24.32 4.21
N GLY A 125 -9.96 -25.18 3.52
CA GLY A 125 -9.66 -26.52 4.03
C GLY A 125 -8.47 -27.19 3.37
N ILE A 126 -7.89 -28.16 4.07
CA ILE A 126 -6.89 -29.10 3.56
C ILE A 126 -7.58 -30.45 3.39
N VAL A 127 -7.53 -31.01 2.19
CA VAL A 127 -8.10 -32.32 1.86
C VAL A 127 -7.03 -33.39 2.02
N ARG A 128 -7.27 -34.36 2.91
CA ARG A 128 -6.44 -35.55 3.14
C ARG A 128 -7.30 -36.80 3.07
N GLY A 129 -7.14 -37.57 2.00
CA GLY A 129 -8.06 -38.67 1.71
C GLY A 129 -9.49 -38.17 1.67
N ASP A 130 -10.37 -38.76 2.50
CA ASP A 130 -11.79 -38.37 2.61
C ASP A 130 -12.07 -37.30 3.68
N SER A 131 -11.03 -36.78 4.35
CA SER A 131 -11.18 -35.79 5.42
C SER A 131 -10.85 -34.38 4.96
N LEU A 132 -11.71 -33.41 5.31
CA LEU A 132 -11.49 -31.98 5.12
C LEU A 132 -11.12 -31.34 6.47
N LEU A 133 -9.86 -30.96 6.63
CA LEU A 133 -9.40 -30.22 7.80
C LEU A 133 -9.68 -28.72 7.59
N PRO A 134 -10.53 -28.08 8.40
CA PRO A 134 -10.82 -26.65 8.26
C PRO A 134 -9.60 -25.81 8.65
N VAL A 135 -9.19 -24.92 7.76
CA VAL A 135 -8.05 -24.01 7.96
C VAL A 135 -8.44 -22.58 7.63
N LYS A 136 -7.55 -21.64 7.95
CA LYS A 136 -7.73 -20.22 7.66
C LYS A 136 -6.46 -19.64 7.08
N GLY A 137 -6.65 -18.70 6.17
CA GLY A 137 -5.58 -17.86 5.63
C GLY A 137 -5.90 -17.40 4.22
N LYS A 138 -5.08 -16.48 3.72
CA LYS A 138 -5.13 -16.03 2.33
C LYS A 138 -3.92 -16.57 1.57
N LEU A 139 -4.12 -16.80 0.29
CA LEU A 139 -3.12 -17.31 -0.63
C LEU A 139 -3.16 -16.49 -1.91
N LEU A 140 -1.99 -16.10 -2.42
CA LEU A 140 -1.87 -15.45 -3.71
C LEU A 140 -1.73 -16.51 -4.81
N VAL A 141 -2.65 -16.53 -5.77
CA VAL A 141 -2.68 -17.55 -6.82
C VAL A 141 -2.40 -16.91 -8.17
N TYR A 142 -1.51 -17.54 -8.92
CA TYR A 142 -1.26 -17.27 -10.33
C TYR A 142 -1.72 -18.49 -11.14
N LEU A 143 -2.78 -18.31 -11.94
CA LEU A 143 -3.31 -19.33 -12.85
C LEU A 143 -2.75 -19.09 -14.25
N GLU A 144 -2.20 -20.11 -14.89
CA GLU A 144 -1.83 -20.02 -16.30
C GLU A 144 -3.06 -19.69 -17.19
N LYS A 145 -2.83 -18.97 -18.29
CA LYS A 145 -3.92 -18.56 -19.19
C LYS A 145 -4.44 -19.75 -20.00
N GLU A 146 -5.39 -20.48 -19.41
CA GLU A 146 -6.05 -21.63 -20.04
C GLU A 146 -7.48 -21.31 -20.50
N LYS A 147 -8.03 -22.19 -21.35
CA LYS A 147 -9.47 -22.20 -21.68
C LYS A 147 -10.25 -22.50 -20.41
N GLY A 148 -10.95 -21.49 -19.88
CA GLY A 148 -11.83 -21.61 -18.71
C GLY A 148 -11.30 -20.93 -17.44
N ALA A 149 -9.98 -20.68 -17.33
CA ALA A 149 -9.42 -19.94 -16.19
C ALA A 149 -10.00 -18.52 -16.09
N GLY A 150 -10.21 -17.85 -17.24
CA GLY A 150 -10.82 -16.53 -17.30
C GLY A 150 -12.32 -16.49 -16.98
N ALA A 151 -13.00 -17.63 -16.88
CA ALA A 151 -14.42 -17.71 -16.53
C ALA A 151 -14.66 -17.75 -15.01
N LEU A 152 -13.60 -17.88 -14.20
CA LEU A 152 -13.69 -17.95 -12.76
C LEU A 152 -14.18 -16.62 -12.16
N GLN A 153 -15.13 -16.71 -11.23
CA GLN A 153 -15.74 -15.57 -10.56
C GLN A 153 -15.51 -15.60 -9.05
N CYS A 154 -15.70 -14.46 -8.38
CA CYS A 154 -15.65 -14.41 -6.92
C CYS A 154 -16.67 -15.36 -6.31
N GLY A 155 -16.26 -16.09 -5.27
CA GLY A 155 -17.07 -17.11 -4.61
C GLY A 155 -16.92 -18.51 -5.22
N ASN A 156 -16.31 -18.66 -6.40
CA ASN A 156 -15.97 -19.98 -6.92
C ASN A 156 -15.00 -20.70 -5.97
N GLN A 157 -15.25 -21.99 -5.74
CA GLN A 157 -14.39 -22.85 -4.95
C GLN A 157 -13.53 -23.72 -5.85
N LEU A 158 -12.23 -23.71 -5.59
CA LEU A 158 -11.22 -24.44 -6.36
C LEU A 158 -10.52 -25.45 -5.45
N LEU A 159 -10.16 -26.59 -6.03
CA LEU A 159 -9.24 -27.54 -5.42
C LEU A 159 -7.88 -27.36 -6.09
N LEU A 160 -6.84 -27.06 -5.32
CA LEU A 160 -5.49 -26.76 -5.83
C LEU A 160 -4.47 -27.78 -5.33
N CYS A 161 -3.47 -28.10 -6.16
CA CYS A 161 -2.28 -28.81 -5.72
C CYS A 161 -1.42 -27.93 -4.79
N ASN A 162 -0.98 -28.49 -3.66
CA ASN A 162 -0.15 -27.77 -2.71
C ASN A 162 1.30 -27.61 -3.20
N LYS A 163 1.57 -26.52 -3.93
CA LYS A 163 2.93 -26.08 -4.33
C LYS A 163 3.27 -24.70 -3.78
N LEU A 164 2.93 -24.47 -2.51
CA LEU A 164 3.10 -23.20 -1.83
C LEU A 164 4.57 -22.76 -1.83
N ARG A 165 4.78 -21.47 -2.13
CA ARG A 165 6.08 -20.80 -2.02
C ARG A 165 5.91 -19.51 -1.23
N ASP A 166 6.92 -19.14 -0.47
CA ASP A 166 6.91 -17.84 0.19
C ASP A 166 6.96 -16.70 -0.83
N ILE A 167 6.30 -15.60 -0.50
CA ILE A 167 6.37 -14.38 -1.29
C ILE A 167 7.74 -13.76 -1.09
N GLN A 168 8.49 -13.69 -2.19
CA GLN A 168 9.82 -13.08 -2.24
C GLN A 168 9.72 -11.63 -2.69
N ASN A 169 10.64 -10.79 -2.21
CA ASN A 169 10.86 -9.46 -2.77
C ASN A 169 11.98 -9.55 -3.82
N SER A 170 11.93 -8.70 -4.85
CA SER A 170 13.00 -8.59 -5.86
C SER A 170 14.38 -8.31 -5.24
N GLY A 171 14.42 -7.64 -4.08
CA GLY A 171 15.65 -7.25 -3.41
C GLY A 171 16.41 -6.11 -4.10
N ASN A 172 15.83 -5.51 -5.15
CA ASN A 172 16.42 -4.36 -5.84
C ASN A 172 16.44 -3.13 -4.90
N PRO A 173 17.56 -2.39 -4.81
CA PRO A 173 17.66 -1.20 -3.96
C PRO A 173 16.59 -0.17 -4.29
N GLY A 174 15.99 0.44 -3.26
CA GLY A 174 14.89 1.41 -3.43
C GLY A 174 13.57 0.79 -3.93
N GLY A 175 13.56 -0.50 -4.31
CA GLY A 175 12.39 -1.17 -4.85
C GLY A 175 11.26 -1.33 -3.83
N PHE A 176 10.04 -1.44 -4.33
CA PHE A 176 8.84 -1.67 -3.52
C PHE A 176 8.96 -2.97 -2.71
N ASP A 177 8.75 -2.89 -1.39
CA ASP A 177 8.73 -4.08 -0.53
C ASP A 177 7.43 -4.87 -0.69
N TYR A 178 7.37 -5.66 -1.76
CA TYR A 178 6.20 -6.47 -2.08
C TYR A 178 5.89 -7.53 -1.00
N ARG A 179 6.93 -8.09 -0.37
CA ARG A 179 6.78 -9.06 0.71
C ARG A 179 6.15 -8.40 1.94
N GLY A 180 6.66 -7.24 2.36
CA GLY A 180 6.08 -6.45 3.45
C GLY A 180 4.64 -6.02 3.18
N TYR A 181 4.35 -5.57 1.95
CA TYR A 181 3.01 -5.21 1.52
C TYR A 181 2.01 -6.37 1.61
N CYS A 182 2.39 -7.56 1.10
CA CYS A 182 1.53 -8.74 1.20
C CYS A 182 1.38 -9.23 2.65
N ALA A 183 2.44 -9.16 3.46
CA ALA A 183 2.39 -9.51 4.89
C ALA A 183 1.41 -8.61 5.67
N ALA A 184 1.37 -7.31 5.38
CA ALA A 184 0.38 -6.40 5.97
C ALA A 184 -1.07 -6.80 5.62
N GLN A 185 -1.29 -7.50 4.51
CA GLN A 185 -2.59 -8.03 4.10
C GLN A 185 -2.87 -9.46 4.59
N GLN A 186 -1.98 -10.00 5.44
CA GLN A 186 -2.00 -11.39 5.91
C GLN A 186 -1.84 -12.42 4.79
N ILE A 187 -1.08 -12.07 3.75
CA ILE A 187 -0.75 -12.94 2.61
C ILE A 187 0.76 -13.20 2.62
N TYR A 188 1.17 -14.43 2.94
CA TYR A 188 2.59 -14.78 3.09
C TYR A 188 3.10 -15.71 2.00
N GLN A 189 2.20 -16.47 1.38
CA GLN A 189 2.53 -17.49 0.39
C GLN A 189 1.82 -17.22 -0.93
N GLN A 190 2.40 -17.76 -1.98
CA GLN A 190 1.91 -17.73 -3.33
C GLN A 190 2.05 -19.10 -3.98
N VAL A 191 1.24 -19.36 -5.00
CA VAL A 191 1.33 -20.55 -5.84
C VAL A 191 1.15 -20.16 -7.30
N TYR A 192 1.96 -20.77 -8.16
CA TYR A 192 1.77 -20.72 -9.61
C TYR A 192 1.26 -22.09 -10.03
N LEU A 193 0.11 -22.11 -10.70
CA LEU A 193 -0.58 -23.34 -11.10
C LEU A 193 -0.63 -23.45 -12.61
N GLN A 194 -0.19 -24.61 -13.09
CA GLN A 194 -0.23 -25.03 -14.48
C GLN A 194 -1.50 -25.84 -14.78
N GLU A 195 -1.63 -26.25 -16.04
CA GLU A 195 -2.76 -27.04 -16.53
C GLU A 195 -2.91 -28.34 -15.74
N GLY A 196 -4.14 -28.58 -15.28
CA GLY A 196 -4.52 -29.77 -14.49
C GLY A 196 -4.15 -29.71 -13.01
N GLU A 197 -3.47 -28.66 -12.54
CA GLU A 197 -3.10 -28.50 -11.11
C GLU A 197 -4.20 -27.87 -10.26
N TRP A 198 -5.35 -27.57 -10.87
CA TRP A 198 -6.53 -27.05 -10.20
C TRP A 198 -7.82 -27.57 -10.83
N LYS A 199 -8.89 -27.62 -10.03
CA LYS A 199 -10.25 -27.97 -10.50
C LYS A 199 -11.30 -27.10 -9.84
N LEU A 200 -12.31 -26.69 -10.61
CA LEU A 200 -13.50 -26.02 -10.08
C LEU A 200 -14.37 -27.06 -9.36
N VAL A 201 -14.60 -26.85 -8.06
CA VAL A 201 -15.43 -27.74 -7.22
C VAL A 201 -16.86 -27.21 -7.16
N LEU A 202 -17.01 -25.91 -6.90
CA LEU A 202 -18.32 -25.30 -6.71
C LEU A 202 -18.36 -23.94 -7.40
N ASN A 203 -19.33 -23.78 -8.29
CA ASN A 203 -19.64 -22.52 -8.92
C ASN A 203 -20.65 -21.75 -8.06
N SER A 204 -20.17 -21.03 -7.04
CA SER A 204 -21.02 -20.08 -6.32
C SER A 204 -21.02 -18.75 -7.04
N GLN A 205 -22.19 -18.31 -7.50
CA GLN A 205 -22.39 -16.93 -7.94
C GLN A 205 -22.64 -16.06 -6.71
N THR A 206 -21.56 -15.56 -6.10
CA THR A 206 -21.70 -14.52 -5.07
C THR A 206 -21.81 -13.14 -5.72
N GLY A 207 -22.69 -12.29 -5.17
CA GLY A 207 -22.86 -10.91 -5.65
C GLY A 207 -23.89 -10.72 -6.76
N ILE A 208 -25.07 -11.35 -6.65
CA ILE A 208 -26.21 -11.18 -7.58
C ILE A 208 -26.50 -9.69 -7.85
N ILE A 209 -26.54 -8.87 -6.80
CA ILE A 209 -26.79 -7.42 -6.91
C ILE A 209 -25.64 -6.72 -7.64
N ARG A 210 -24.39 -7.10 -7.35
CA ARG A 210 -23.21 -6.55 -8.05
C ARG A 210 -23.25 -6.87 -9.54
N ASN A 211 -23.55 -8.13 -9.89
CA ASN A 211 -23.69 -8.56 -11.29
C ASN A 211 -24.88 -7.87 -11.97
N TYR A 212 -25.98 -7.64 -11.26
CA TYR A 212 -27.10 -6.84 -11.74
C TYR A 212 -26.67 -5.40 -12.07
N CYS A 213 -25.97 -4.72 -11.15
CA CYS A 213 -25.45 -3.37 -11.38
C CYS A 213 -24.51 -3.34 -12.60
N LEU A 214 -23.54 -4.25 -12.68
CA LEU A 214 -22.62 -4.34 -13.81
C LEU A 214 -23.36 -4.54 -15.14
N ARG A 215 -24.38 -5.41 -15.17
CA ARG A 215 -25.18 -5.66 -16.37
C ARG A 215 -25.96 -4.43 -16.81
N ILE A 216 -26.62 -3.73 -15.87
CA ILE A 216 -27.40 -2.52 -16.19
C ILE A 216 -26.48 -1.41 -16.71
N LEU A 217 -25.33 -1.18 -16.05
CA LEU A 217 -24.36 -0.18 -16.47
C LEU A 217 -23.79 -0.49 -17.86
N LYS A 218 -23.37 -1.74 -18.12
CA LYS A 218 -22.86 -2.16 -19.44
C LYS A 218 -23.92 -2.02 -20.54
N GLN A 219 -25.17 -2.36 -20.25
CA GLN A 219 -26.26 -2.27 -21.22
C GLN A 219 -26.64 -0.83 -21.59
N HIS A 220 -26.63 0.09 -20.62
CA HIS A 220 -27.16 1.45 -20.82
C HIS A 220 -26.09 2.52 -21.09
N ILE A 221 -24.84 2.29 -20.66
CA ILE A 221 -23.70 3.22 -20.85
C ILE A 221 -22.79 2.73 -21.98
N GLY A 222 -22.48 1.43 -22.01
CA GLY A 222 -21.48 0.85 -22.91
C GLY A 222 -20.03 1.06 -22.45
N GLU A 223 -19.11 0.27 -23.00
CA GLU A 223 -17.67 0.41 -22.72
C GLU A 223 -17.05 1.54 -23.58
N PRO A 224 -16.00 2.23 -23.09
CA PRO A 224 -15.29 2.02 -21.82
C PRO A 224 -15.89 2.73 -20.59
N GLU A 225 -16.89 3.60 -20.78
CA GLU A 225 -17.44 4.42 -19.68
C GLU A 225 -18.15 3.59 -18.60
N ALA A 226 -18.72 2.44 -18.95
CA ALA A 226 -19.34 1.51 -18.00
C ALA A 226 -18.35 1.01 -16.92
N GLY A 227 -17.08 0.83 -17.27
CA GLY A 227 -16.03 0.46 -16.31
C GLY A 227 -15.82 1.54 -15.24
N LEU A 228 -15.77 2.81 -15.64
CA LEU A 228 -15.65 3.94 -14.71
C LEU A 228 -16.91 4.12 -13.87
N ALA A 229 -18.11 3.95 -14.46
CA ALA A 229 -19.37 3.97 -13.72
C ALA A 229 -19.41 2.88 -12.64
N ALA A 230 -18.98 1.66 -12.99
CA ALA A 230 -18.91 0.55 -12.05
C ALA A 230 -17.90 0.82 -10.91
N ALA A 231 -16.80 1.50 -11.20
CA ALA A 231 -15.83 1.90 -10.18
C ALA A 231 -16.43 2.93 -9.19
N LEU A 232 -17.14 3.95 -9.68
CA LEU A 232 -17.75 4.99 -8.85
C LEU A 232 -18.90 4.48 -7.97
N LEU A 233 -19.77 3.63 -8.53
CA LEU A 233 -20.96 3.16 -7.84
C LEU A 233 -20.68 2.02 -6.84
N ILE A 234 -20.00 0.98 -7.33
CA ILE A 234 -19.82 -0.30 -6.61
C ILE A 234 -18.35 -0.65 -6.34
N GLY A 235 -17.41 0.21 -6.72
CA GLY A 235 -15.97 0.02 -6.43
C GLY A 235 -15.31 -1.03 -7.31
N TYR A 236 -15.96 -1.39 -8.42
CA TYR A 236 -15.45 -2.40 -9.33
C TYR A 236 -14.45 -1.77 -10.31
N ARG A 237 -13.16 -1.87 -9.97
CA ARG A 237 -12.04 -1.21 -10.67
C ARG A 237 -11.25 -2.12 -11.63
N TYR A 238 -11.69 -3.36 -11.83
CA TYR A 238 -10.92 -4.38 -12.54
C TYR A 238 -10.96 -4.23 -14.07
N ASP A 239 -12.01 -3.59 -14.59
CA ASP A 239 -12.18 -3.33 -16.03
C ASP A 239 -11.61 -1.95 -16.45
N LEU A 240 -10.92 -1.24 -15.54
CA LEU A 240 -10.35 0.08 -15.85
C LEU A 240 -9.05 -0.05 -16.65
N ASP A 241 -8.95 0.76 -17.71
CA ASP A 241 -7.72 0.86 -18.48
C ASP A 241 -6.57 1.44 -17.63
N LYS A 242 -5.35 0.93 -17.85
CA LYS A 242 -4.18 1.37 -17.09
C LYS A 242 -3.80 2.82 -17.39
N GLY A 243 -4.00 3.28 -18.63
CA GLY A 243 -3.81 4.67 -19.02
C GLY A 243 -4.76 5.58 -18.25
N MET A 244 -6.04 5.22 -18.19
CA MET A 244 -7.03 5.96 -17.39
C MET A 244 -6.62 6.06 -15.91
N VAL A 245 -6.22 4.95 -15.28
CA VAL A 245 -5.77 5.00 -13.86
C VAL A 245 -4.54 5.91 -13.70
N GLN A 246 -3.64 5.92 -14.70
CA GLN A 246 -2.47 6.81 -14.70
C GLN A 246 -2.88 8.28 -14.83
N ASP A 247 -3.84 8.63 -15.68
CA ASP A 247 -4.31 10.02 -15.84
C ASP A 247 -4.90 10.57 -14.54
N TYR A 248 -5.69 9.76 -13.83
CA TYR A 248 -6.24 10.13 -12.52
C TYR A 248 -5.15 10.20 -11.43
N THR A 249 -4.08 9.43 -11.58
CA THR A 249 -2.91 9.50 -10.70
C THR A 249 -2.13 10.79 -10.95
N ASN A 250 -1.86 11.14 -12.21
CA ASN A 250 -1.15 12.35 -12.63
C ASN A 250 -1.87 13.63 -12.18
N THR A 251 -3.20 13.60 -12.19
CA THR A 251 -4.05 14.72 -11.74
C THR A 251 -4.31 14.74 -10.23
N GLY A 252 -3.88 13.71 -9.49
CA GLY A 252 -4.05 13.65 -8.02
C GLY A 252 -5.46 13.32 -7.52
N ILE A 253 -6.33 12.83 -8.41
CA ILE A 253 -7.73 12.50 -8.11
C ILE A 253 -8.05 11.01 -8.21
N VAL A 254 -7.04 10.14 -8.18
CA VAL A 254 -7.20 8.66 -8.16
C VAL A 254 -8.11 8.16 -7.03
N HIS A 255 -8.23 8.93 -5.95
CA HIS A 255 -9.12 8.65 -4.83
C HIS A 255 -10.62 8.77 -5.19
N ILE A 256 -10.97 9.35 -6.35
CA ILE A 256 -12.36 9.42 -6.85
C ILE A 256 -12.76 8.08 -7.47
N ILE A 257 -11.85 7.41 -8.19
CA ILE A 257 -12.09 6.09 -8.80
C ILE A 257 -12.32 5.01 -7.74
N ALA A 258 -11.65 5.12 -6.58
CA ALA A 258 -11.99 4.30 -5.43
C ALA A 258 -13.23 4.89 -4.75
N ILE A 259 -14.23 4.08 -4.40
CA ILE A 259 -15.40 4.59 -3.65
C ILE A 259 -14.90 5.34 -2.41
N SER A 260 -15.11 6.65 -2.43
CA SER A 260 -14.62 7.56 -1.41
C SER A 260 -15.62 7.68 -0.27
N GLY A 261 -15.15 8.13 0.90
CA GLY A 261 -16.05 8.46 2.02
C GLY A 261 -17.08 9.54 1.68
N MET A 262 -16.84 10.35 0.64
CA MET A 262 -17.80 11.33 0.14
C MET A 262 -19.05 10.66 -0.46
N HIS A 263 -18.89 9.58 -1.24
CA HIS A 263 -20.03 8.84 -1.79
C HIS A 263 -20.95 8.36 -0.67
N LEU A 264 -20.37 7.83 0.41
CA LEU A 264 -21.13 7.42 1.57
C LEU A 264 -21.72 8.60 2.35
N ALA A 265 -21.02 9.74 2.41
CA ALA A 265 -21.53 10.97 3.02
C ALA A 265 -22.78 11.49 2.28
N LEU A 266 -22.78 11.41 0.95
CA LEU A 266 -23.93 11.76 0.11
C LEU A 266 -25.11 10.83 0.41
N ILE A 267 -24.90 9.52 0.40
CA ILE A 267 -25.94 8.53 0.75
C ILE A 267 -26.50 8.79 2.16
N TYR A 268 -25.62 9.00 3.14
CA TYR A 268 -26.01 9.35 4.50
C TYR A 268 -26.85 10.63 4.57
N GLY A 269 -26.45 11.68 3.85
CA GLY A 269 -27.18 12.94 3.74
C GLY A 269 -28.56 12.77 3.09
N SER A 270 -28.65 12.01 2.00
CA SER A 270 -29.93 11.71 1.32
C SER A 270 -30.88 10.94 2.25
N LEU A 271 -30.39 9.96 3.00
CA LEU A 271 -31.18 9.22 3.97
C LEU A 271 -31.67 10.12 5.11
N LEU A 272 -30.81 11.03 5.62
CA LEU A 272 -31.21 11.98 6.65
C LEU A 272 -32.34 12.90 6.20
N TRP A 273 -32.27 13.37 4.94
CA TRP A 273 -33.28 14.21 4.30
C TRP A 273 -34.58 13.44 4.07
N LEU A 274 -34.52 12.25 3.48
CA LEU A 274 -35.71 11.41 3.23
C LEU A 274 -36.44 11.04 4.53
N LEU A 275 -35.68 10.74 5.59
CA LEU A 275 -36.21 10.36 6.90
C LEU A 275 -36.42 11.58 7.82
N GLN A 276 -36.43 12.81 7.30
CA GLN A 276 -36.55 14.02 8.14
C GLN A 276 -37.90 14.09 8.89
N TYR A 277 -38.96 13.55 8.28
CA TYR A 277 -40.31 13.56 8.86
C TYR A 277 -40.60 12.35 9.77
N LEU A 278 -39.65 11.42 9.90
CA LEU A 278 -39.85 10.23 10.75
C LEU A 278 -39.63 10.61 12.23
N PRO A 279 -40.65 10.46 13.11
CA PRO A 279 -40.56 10.95 14.49
C PRO A 279 -39.69 10.06 15.40
N SER A 280 -39.60 8.76 15.11
CA SER A 280 -38.83 7.82 15.93
C SER A 280 -37.33 7.92 15.63
N LYS A 281 -36.56 8.46 16.58
CA LYS A 281 -35.10 8.58 16.48
C LYS A 281 -34.41 7.21 16.34
N ILE A 282 -34.88 6.20 17.09
CA ILE A 282 -34.32 4.85 17.07
C ILE A 282 -34.60 4.18 15.72
N LEU A 283 -35.84 4.26 15.22
CA LEU A 283 -36.18 3.71 13.91
C LEU A 283 -35.37 4.39 12.79
N LYS A 284 -35.23 5.72 12.87
CA LYS A 284 -34.37 6.49 11.95
C LYS A 284 -32.93 6.01 11.99
N ALA A 285 -32.35 5.80 13.17
CA ALA A 285 -31.00 5.28 13.32
C ALA A 285 -30.86 3.86 12.72
N SER A 286 -31.80 2.96 13.02
CA SER A 286 -31.80 1.59 12.52
C SER A 286 -31.88 1.53 10.99
N ILE A 287 -32.75 2.33 10.37
CA ILE A 287 -32.87 2.39 8.90
C ILE A 287 -31.56 2.90 8.28
N ILE A 288 -31.00 4.00 8.82
CA ILE A 288 -29.75 4.55 8.31
C ILE A 288 -28.62 3.52 8.41
N LEU A 289 -28.44 2.90 9.58
CA LEU A 289 -27.39 1.91 9.79
C LEU A 289 -27.58 0.70 8.85
N PHE A 290 -28.81 0.22 8.69
CA PHE A 290 -29.11 -0.88 7.78
C PHE A 290 -28.65 -0.55 6.35
N PHE A 291 -29.02 0.61 5.80
CA PHE A 291 -28.64 0.99 4.44
C PHE A 291 -27.13 1.23 4.29
N LEU A 292 -26.47 1.86 5.27
CA LEU A 292 -25.02 2.09 5.22
C LEU A 292 -24.24 0.77 5.23
N TRP A 293 -24.61 -0.18 6.10
CA TRP A 293 -23.95 -1.48 6.17
C TRP A 293 -24.30 -2.38 4.98
N ALA A 294 -25.54 -2.34 4.49
CA ALA A 294 -25.93 -3.01 3.25
C ALA A 294 -25.11 -2.51 2.05
N PHE A 295 -24.94 -1.19 1.91
CA PHE A 295 -24.08 -0.60 0.88
C PHE A 295 -22.61 -0.99 1.07
N THR A 296 -22.13 -1.06 2.32
CA THR A 296 -20.76 -1.50 2.62
C THR A 296 -20.53 -2.95 2.16
N TRP A 297 -21.46 -3.87 2.43
CA TRP A 297 -21.32 -5.24 1.96
C TRP A 297 -21.48 -5.37 0.44
N LEU A 298 -22.37 -4.58 -0.17
CA LEU A 298 -22.56 -4.56 -1.63
C LEU A 298 -21.28 -4.15 -2.36
N THR A 299 -20.56 -3.17 -1.82
CA THR A 299 -19.29 -2.64 -2.36
C THR A 299 -18.07 -3.47 -1.99
N GLY A 300 -18.27 -4.67 -1.44
CA GLY A 300 -17.19 -5.58 -1.04
C GLY A 300 -16.43 -5.15 0.21
N ALA A 301 -17.02 -4.28 1.03
CA ALA A 301 -16.45 -3.74 2.27
C ALA A 301 -15.04 -3.15 2.08
N SER A 302 -14.83 -2.43 0.97
CA SER A 302 -13.56 -1.76 0.70
C SER A 302 -13.14 -0.88 1.88
N ALA A 303 -11.82 -0.81 2.15
CA ALA A 303 -11.30 -0.14 3.35
C ALA A 303 -11.72 1.34 3.47
N SER A 304 -11.90 2.03 2.34
CA SER A 304 -12.42 3.41 2.31
C SER A 304 -13.88 3.48 2.79
N VAL A 305 -14.76 2.63 2.25
CA VAL A 305 -16.17 2.59 2.62
C VAL A 305 -16.35 2.16 4.07
N LEU A 306 -15.65 1.10 4.51
CA LEU A 306 -15.72 0.61 5.88
C LEU A 306 -15.41 1.71 6.90
N ARG A 307 -14.36 2.51 6.66
CA ARG A 307 -13.98 3.64 7.53
C ARG A 307 -15.07 4.69 7.62
N ALA A 308 -15.62 5.09 6.48
CA ALA A 308 -16.70 6.06 6.44
C ALA A 308 -17.96 5.50 7.13
N THR A 309 -18.31 4.23 6.92
CA THR A 309 -19.46 3.56 7.54
C THR A 309 -19.34 3.51 9.05
N VAL A 310 -18.17 3.14 9.58
CA VAL A 310 -17.94 3.17 11.03
C VAL A 310 -18.07 4.59 11.56
N MET A 311 -17.48 5.59 10.91
CA MET A 311 -17.60 6.99 11.33
C MET A 311 -19.06 7.47 11.33
N PHE A 312 -19.82 7.23 10.27
CA PHE A 312 -21.24 7.59 10.21
C PHE A 312 -22.10 6.78 11.19
N SER A 313 -21.69 5.55 11.53
CA SER A 313 -22.34 4.77 12.58
C SER A 313 -22.20 5.45 13.94
N PHE A 314 -21.00 5.92 14.29
CA PHE A 314 -20.78 6.71 15.51
C PHE A 314 -21.60 8.01 15.53
N ILE A 315 -21.64 8.73 14.40
CA ILE A 315 -22.43 9.97 14.28
C ILE A 315 -23.93 9.67 14.47
N THR A 316 -24.43 8.61 13.83
CA THR A 316 -25.84 8.22 13.87
C THR A 316 -26.27 7.77 15.26
N VAL A 317 -25.50 6.87 15.88
CA VAL A 317 -25.77 6.39 17.24
C VAL A 317 -25.66 7.53 18.26
N GLY A 318 -24.61 8.35 18.16
CA GLY A 318 -24.43 9.51 19.04
C GLY A 318 -25.59 10.50 18.95
N ARG A 319 -26.01 10.85 17.73
CA ARG A 319 -27.07 11.83 17.48
C ARG A 319 -28.46 11.32 17.82
N PHE A 320 -28.81 10.09 17.46
CA PHE A 320 -30.19 9.60 17.53
C PHE A 320 -30.48 8.64 18.68
N ALA A 321 -29.48 7.89 19.17
CA ALA A 321 -29.67 6.96 20.29
C ALA A 321 -29.26 7.55 21.64
N LEU A 322 -28.20 8.39 21.65
CA LEU A 322 -27.64 8.95 22.88
C LEU A 322 -28.00 10.42 23.11
N ASP A 323 -28.65 11.08 22.14
CA ASP A 323 -28.95 12.53 22.14
C ASP A 323 -27.73 13.40 22.52
N ARG A 324 -26.54 12.97 22.10
CA ARG A 324 -25.28 13.65 22.37
C ARG A 324 -24.65 14.11 21.06
N HIS A 325 -24.40 15.40 20.95
CA HIS A 325 -23.51 15.93 19.94
C HIS A 325 -22.07 15.52 20.28
N SER A 326 -21.61 14.43 19.66
CA SER A 326 -20.23 13.96 19.85
C SER A 326 -19.26 14.96 19.25
N ASN A 327 -18.17 15.24 19.97
CA ASN A 327 -17.06 15.99 19.43
C ASN A 327 -16.51 15.24 18.21
N ILE A 328 -16.47 15.88 17.04
CA ILE A 328 -16.08 15.25 15.78
C ILE A 328 -14.66 14.66 15.83
N TYR A 329 -13.75 15.28 16.58
CA TYR A 329 -12.41 14.73 16.83
C TYR A 329 -12.46 13.42 17.61
N ASN A 330 -13.37 13.31 18.58
CA ASN A 330 -13.57 12.07 19.33
C ASN A 330 -14.18 10.97 18.46
N THR A 331 -15.11 11.33 17.58
CA THR A 331 -15.70 10.39 16.62
C THR A 331 -14.65 9.86 15.63
N LEU A 332 -13.77 10.75 15.13
CA LEU A 332 -12.67 10.37 14.25
C LEU A 332 -11.68 9.43 14.94
N MET A 333 -11.23 9.77 16.14
CA MET A 333 -10.28 8.92 16.88
C MET A 333 -10.92 7.63 17.39
N GLY A 334 -12.21 7.66 17.73
CA GLY A 334 -12.96 6.48 18.14
C GLY A 334 -13.16 5.48 17.01
N SER A 335 -13.46 5.96 15.80
CA SER A 335 -13.56 5.08 14.62
C SER A 335 -12.19 4.48 14.25
N ALA A 336 -11.12 5.29 14.29
CA ALA A 336 -9.75 4.78 14.08
C ALA A 336 -9.40 3.70 15.11
N PHE A 337 -9.68 3.96 16.39
CA PHE A 337 -9.39 3.01 17.47
C PHE A 337 -10.12 1.68 17.27
N LEU A 338 -11.44 1.70 17.01
CA LEU A 338 -12.19 0.47 16.79
C LEU A 338 -11.71 -0.33 15.57
N LEU A 339 -11.35 0.35 14.48
CA LEU A 339 -10.82 -0.32 13.30
C LEU A 339 -9.46 -0.93 13.56
N LEU A 340 -8.57 -0.26 14.30
CA LEU A 340 -7.28 -0.85 14.68
C LEU A 340 -7.44 -1.99 15.71
N CYS A 341 -8.48 -1.99 16.53
CA CYS A 341 -8.82 -3.14 17.36
C CYS A 341 -9.31 -4.33 16.53
N TYR A 342 -10.01 -4.08 15.42
CA TYR A 342 -10.48 -5.12 14.50
C TYR A 342 -9.34 -5.68 13.64
N ASP A 343 -8.53 -4.80 13.05
CA ASP A 343 -7.37 -5.16 12.26
C ASP A 343 -6.22 -4.14 12.48
N PRO A 344 -5.20 -4.50 13.26
CA PRO A 344 -4.09 -3.60 13.59
C PRO A 344 -3.19 -3.31 12.38
N TYR A 345 -3.18 -4.16 11.35
CA TYR A 345 -2.38 -3.95 10.15
C TYR A 345 -2.87 -2.77 9.30
N LEU A 346 -4.12 -2.32 9.52
CA LEU A 346 -4.63 -1.09 8.94
C LEU A 346 -3.77 0.14 9.27
N LEU A 347 -3.01 0.14 10.37
CA LEU A 347 -2.12 1.26 10.68
C LEU A 347 -1.01 1.46 9.63
N THR A 348 -0.59 0.38 8.98
CA THR A 348 0.44 0.39 7.91
C THR A 348 -0.15 0.63 6.52
N ASP A 349 -1.47 0.57 6.37
CA ASP A 349 -2.14 0.83 5.10
C ASP A 349 -2.10 2.33 4.76
N ALA A 350 -1.50 2.66 3.63
CA ALA A 350 -1.43 4.05 3.15
C ALA A 350 -2.83 4.65 2.96
N GLY A 351 -3.80 3.84 2.50
CA GLY A 351 -5.19 4.22 2.38
C GLY A 351 -5.75 4.67 3.72
N PHE A 352 -5.58 3.87 4.78
CA PHE A 352 -5.95 4.14 6.17
C PHE A 352 -5.41 5.50 6.63
N GLN A 353 -4.10 5.68 6.57
CA GLN A 353 -3.40 6.89 7.01
C GLN A 353 -3.91 8.12 6.26
N LEU A 354 -3.99 8.06 4.93
CA LEU A 354 -4.37 9.22 4.10
C LEU A 354 -5.79 9.71 4.38
N SER A 355 -6.79 8.83 4.58
CA SER A 355 -8.15 9.32 4.86
C SER A 355 -8.27 9.93 6.25
N TYR A 356 -7.70 9.30 7.29
CA TYR A 356 -7.77 9.85 8.64
C TYR A 356 -7.01 11.16 8.77
N LEU A 357 -5.85 11.26 8.11
CA LEU A 357 -5.10 12.51 8.01
C LEU A 357 -5.85 13.57 7.20
N ALA A 358 -6.48 13.22 6.08
CA ALA A 358 -7.27 14.17 5.28
C ALA A 358 -8.42 14.76 6.11
N VAL A 359 -9.21 13.92 6.79
CA VAL A 359 -10.32 14.39 7.62
C VAL A 359 -9.80 15.22 8.79
N LEU A 360 -8.74 14.79 9.48
CA LEU A 360 -8.12 15.57 10.55
C LEU A 360 -7.61 16.93 10.04
N SER A 361 -6.99 16.94 8.86
CA SER A 361 -6.46 18.14 8.21
C SER A 361 -7.56 19.11 7.85
N ILE A 362 -8.68 18.62 7.29
CA ILE A 362 -9.87 19.43 7.00
C ILE A 362 -10.42 20.05 8.30
N LEU A 363 -10.55 19.26 9.38
CA LEU A 363 -11.09 19.75 10.66
C LEU A 363 -10.24 20.88 11.27
N ILE A 364 -8.92 20.83 11.08
CA ILE A 364 -7.98 21.83 11.63
C ILE A 364 -7.83 23.03 10.68
N CYS A 365 -7.69 22.79 9.37
CA CYS A 365 -7.22 23.78 8.40
C CYS A 365 -8.33 24.43 7.57
N PHE A 366 -9.52 23.84 7.46
CA PHE A 366 -10.59 24.37 6.58
C PHE A 366 -11.02 25.78 6.94
N ARG A 367 -11.44 25.99 8.19
CA ARG A 367 -11.89 27.32 8.66
C ARG A 367 -10.82 28.41 8.47
N PRO A 368 -9.56 28.24 8.94
CA PRO A 368 -8.55 29.28 8.80
C PRO A 368 -8.17 29.52 7.34
N ILE A 369 -8.13 28.50 6.48
CA ILE A 369 -7.86 28.66 5.04
C ILE A 369 -9.02 29.40 4.35
N TYR A 370 -10.26 28.98 4.58
CA TYR A 370 -11.43 29.62 3.97
C TYR A 370 -11.53 31.10 4.34
N GLN A 371 -11.14 31.48 5.56
CA GLN A 371 -11.13 32.86 6.03
C GLN A 371 -9.98 33.73 5.48
N LEU A 372 -9.03 33.17 4.72
CA LEU A 372 -7.94 33.95 4.11
C LEU A 372 -8.44 34.93 3.05
N LEU A 373 -9.48 34.55 2.31
CA LEU A 373 -10.05 35.36 1.23
C LEU A 373 -11.55 35.48 1.45
N TYR A 374 -12.02 36.72 1.62
CA TYR A 374 -13.44 37.01 1.63
C TYR A 374 -13.92 37.27 0.20
N VAL A 375 -14.83 36.44 -0.28
CA VAL A 375 -15.39 36.54 -1.64
C VAL A 375 -16.84 36.98 -1.57
N ARG A 376 -17.17 38.14 -2.17
CA ARG A 376 -18.53 38.70 -2.12
C ARG A 376 -19.52 37.97 -3.03
N ASN A 377 -19.06 37.45 -4.17
CA ASN A 377 -19.92 36.75 -5.14
C ASN A 377 -20.12 35.29 -4.71
N ARG A 378 -21.38 34.85 -4.61
CA ARG A 378 -21.76 33.51 -4.13
C ARG A 378 -21.15 32.38 -4.95
N TRP A 379 -21.02 32.54 -6.28
CA TRP A 379 -20.46 31.50 -7.15
C TRP A 379 -18.94 31.37 -6.96
N LEU A 380 -18.25 32.52 -6.90
CA LEU A 380 -16.80 32.53 -6.63
C LEU A 380 -16.50 32.05 -5.20
N ASP A 381 -17.37 32.35 -4.24
CA ASP A 381 -17.27 31.85 -2.87
C ASP A 381 -17.39 30.32 -2.82
N LYS A 382 -18.26 29.71 -3.63
CA LYS A 382 -18.35 28.24 -3.76
C LYS A 382 -17.10 27.61 -4.37
N ILE A 383 -16.50 28.26 -5.37
CA ILE A 383 -15.22 27.83 -5.93
C ILE A 383 -14.12 27.92 -4.87
N TRP A 384 -14.10 29.01 -4.10
CA TRP A 384 -13.15 29.20 -3.01
C TRP A 384 -13.36 28.18 -1.88
N GLU A 385 -14.61 27.87 -1.51
CA GLU A 385 -14.96 26.85 -0.52
C GLU A 385 -14.41 25.48 -0.93
N ALA A 386 -14.63 25.06 -2.18
CA ALA A 386 -14.10 23.80 -2.71
C ALA A 386 -12.56 23.79 -2.78
N THR A 387 -11.95 24.92 -3.15
CA THR A 387 -10.50 25.10 -3.19
C THR A 387 -9.90 25.02 -1.79
N ALA A 388 -10.49 25.73 -0.82
CA ALA A 388 -10.08 25.73 0.58
C ALA A 388 -10.21 24.33 1.19
N LEU A 389 -11.28 23.60 0.88
CA LEU A 389 -11.45 22.21 1.30
C LEU A 389 -10.33 21.30 0.77
N THR A 390 -10.03 21.40 -0.53
CA THR A 390 -8.99 20.60 -1.19
C THR A 390 -7.59 20.93 -0.64
N LEU A 391 -7.27 22.22 -0.49
CA LEU A 391 -6.02 22.68 0.15
C LEU A 391 -5.91 22.15 1.58
N SER A 392 -7.00 22.22 2.35
CA SER A 392 -7.02 21.75 3.73
C SER A 392 -6.76 20.26 3.83
N ALA A 393 -7.34 19.44 2.95
CA ALA A 393 -7.08 18.01 2.91
C ALA A 393 -5.60 17.69 2.64
N GLN A 394 -4.92 18.52 1.85
CA GLN A 394 -3.55 18.27 1.41
C GLN A 394 -2.49 18.52 2.50
N VAL A 395 -2.75 19.43 3.47
CA VAL A 395 -1.75 19.87 4.45
C VAL A 395 -1.12 18.71 5.23
N LEU A 396 -1.91 17.83 5.85
CA LEU A 396 -1.37 16.69 6.62
C LEU A 396 -1.20 15.41 5.80
N THR A 397 -1.76 15.30 4.59
CA THR A 397 -1.58 14.13 3.72
C THR A 397 -0.31 14.24 2.89
N LEU A 398 0.16 15.45 2.60
CA LEU A 398 1.35 15.71 1.78
C LEU A 398 2.58 14.89 2.22
N PRO A 399 3.01 14.87 3.51
CA PRO A 399 4.22 14.14 3.88
C PRO A 399 4.12 12.63 3.64
N VAL A 400 2.93 12.05 3.83
CA VAL A 400 2.66 10.62 3.59
C VAL A 400 2.60 10.32 2.09
N CYS A 401 1.98 11.20 1.30
CA CYS A 401 1.97 11.06 -0.15
C CYS A 401 3.39 11.07 -0.73
N LEU A 402 4.25 11.99 -0.29
CA LEU A 402 5.62 12.08 -0.76
C LEU A 402 6.46 10.87 -0.30
N TYR A 403 6.22 10.35 0.90
CA TYR A 403 6.92 9.17 1.41
C TYR A 403 6.59 7.88 0.63
N TYR A 404 5.29 7.58 0.43
CA TYR A 404 4.87 6.32 -0.20
C TYR A 404 4.91 6.36 -1.72
N PHE A 405 4.51 7.47 -2.33
CA PHE A 405 4.33 7.54 -3.79
C PHE A 405 5.48 8.25 -4.50
N GLN A 406 6.36 8.96 -3.78
CA GLN A 406 7.53 9.67 -4.33
C GLN A 406 7.19 10.61 -5.50
N GLN A 407 5.95 11.10 -5.51
CA GLN A 407 5.40 11.92 -6.59
C GLN A 407 4.42 12.93 -6.02
N PHE A 408 4.29 14.06 -6.70
CA PHE A 408 3.34 15.12 -6.33
C PHE A 408 2.56 15.63 -7.56
N PRO A 409 1.23 15.43 -7.60
CA PRO A 409 0.40 15.93 -8.69
C PRO A 409 0.18 17.44 -8.53
N LEU A 410 0.60 18.24 -9.50
CA LEU A 410 0.55 19.71 -9.42
C LEU A 410 -0.85 20.26 -9.69
N TYR A 411 -1.58 19.63 -10.62
CA TYR A 411 -2.92 20.08 -11.05
C TYR A 411 -4.06 19.48 -10.22
N PHE A 412 -3.80 19.08 -8.97
CA PHE A 412 -4.84 18.53 -8.09
C PHE A 412 -5.99 19.50 -7.82
N LEU A 413 -5.74 20.82 -7.78
CA LEU A 413 -6.77 21.84 -7.55
C LEU A 413 -7.80 21.91 -8.70
N PRO A 414 -7.42 22.22 -9.95
CA PRO A 414 -8.38 22.28 -11.05
C PRO A 414 -9.03 20.91 -11.32
N ALA A 415 -8.28 19.82 -11.14
CA ALA A 415 -8.85 18.47 -11.27
C ALA A 415 -9.95 18.20 -10.22
N ASN A 416 -9.73 18.52 -8.94
CA ASN A 416 -10.75 18.33 -7.91
C ASN A 416 -11.95 19.25 -8.10
N LEU A 417 -11.75 20.51 -8.53
CA LEU A 417 -12.84 21.46 -8.77
C LEU A 417 -13.81 20.97 -9.86
N LEU A 418 -13.30 20.23 -10.84
CA LEU A 418 -14.10 19.62 -11.90
C LEU A 418 -14.68 18.25 -11.50
N ALA A 419 -13.81 17.34 -11.06
CA ALA A 419 -14.15 15.93 -10.92
C ALA A 419 -15.05 15.66 -9.70
N VAL A 420 -14.88 16.37 -8.58
CA VAL A 420 -15.65 16.10 -7.35
C VAL A 420 -17.14 16.47 -7.50
N PRO A 421 -17.52 17.65 -8.03
CA PRO A 421 -18.93 17.94 -8.31
C PRO A 421 -19.51 17.00 -9.36
N LEU A 422 -18.76 16.70 -10.42
CA LEU A 422 -19.22 15.86 -11.50
C LEU A 422 -19.43 14.41 -11.06
N SER A 423 -18.53 13.85 -10.24
CA SER A 423 -18.69 12.51 -9.66
C SER A 423 -19.91 12.44 -8.73
N THR A 424 -20.24 13.53 -8.04
CA THR A 424 -21.46 13.61 -7.20
C THR A 424 -22.73 13.52 -8.05
N VAL A 425 -22.77 14.22 -9.19
CA VAL A 425 -23.90 14.16 -10.13
C VAL A 425 -24.00 12.77 -10.75
N ILE A 426 -22.85 12.21 -11.18
CA ILE A 426 -22.76 10.86 -11.76
C ILE A 426 -23.28 9.81 -10.77
N LEU A 427 -22.87 9.86 -9.49
CA LEU A 427 -23.34 8.92 -8.47
C LEU A 427 -24.88 8.95 -8.32
N TYR A 428 -25.49 10.12 -8.23
CA TYR A 428 -26.94 10.22 -8.12
C TYR A 428 -27.65 9.73 -9.39
N ALA A 429 -27.10 10.04 -10.56
CA ALA A 429 -27.62 9.57 -11.83
C ALA A 429 -27.49 8.03 -11.99
N GLU A 430 -26.41 7.42 -11.49
CA GLU A 430 -26.22 5.97 -11.42
C GLU A 430 -27.25 5.31 -10.50
N ILE A 431 -27.47 5.86 -9.31
CA ILE A 431 -28.51 5.37 -8.38
C ILE A 431 -29.88 5.46 -9.06
N LEU A 432 -30.18 6.57 -9.74
CA LEU A 432 -31.44 6.74 -10.48
C LEU A 432 -31.57 5.71 -11.61
N LEU A 433 -30.51 5.46 -12.38
CA LEU A 433 -30.49 4.46 -13.46
C LEU A 433 -30.72 3.04 -12.92
N LEU A 434 -30.19 2.69 -11.74
CA LEU A 434 -30.43 1.38 -11.12
C LEU A 434 -31.89 1.20 -10.68
N VAL A 435 -32.53 2.26 -10.19
CA VAL A 435 -33.94 2.21 -9.76
C VAL A 435 -34.88 2.27 -10.96
N MET A 436 -34.52 3.06 -11.98
CA MET A 436 -35.30 3.30 -13.20
C MET A 436 -34.39 3.16 -14.43
N PRO A 437 -34.25 1.94 -15.00
CA PRO A 437 -33.36 1.66 -16.13
C PRO A 437 -33.95 2.23 -17.43
N LEU A 438 -33.77 3.53 -17.64
CA LEU A 438 -34.21 4.26 -18.83
C LEU A 438 -33.02 4.44 -19.79
N HIS A 439 -33.24 4.27 -21.10
CA HIS A 439 -32.18 4.48 -22.09
C HIS A 439 -31.62 5.91 -22.08
N PHE A 440 -32.48 6.91 -21.84
CA PHE A 440 -32.07 8.31 -21.78
C PHE A 440 -31.11 8.60 -20.61
N THR A 441 -31.36 8.04 -19.43
CA THR A 441 -30.47 8.24 -18.27
C THR A 441 -29.10 7.60 -18.51
N GLY A 442 -29.04 6.44 -19.17
CA GLY A 442 -27.80 5.82 -19.62
C GLY A 442 -26.98 6.69 -20.58
N ALA A 443 -27.63 7.30 -21.57
CA ALA A 443 -26.96 8.17 -22.54
C ALA A 443 -26.41 9.45 -21.90
N VAL A 444 -27.18 10.08 -21.01
CA VAL A 444 -26.72 11.26 -20.24
C VAL A 444 -25.52 10.88 -19.37
N LEU A 445 -25.60 9.74 -18.70
CA LEU A 445 -24.52 9.27 -17.83
C LEU A 445 -23.25 8.98 -18.62
N LYS A 446 -23.37 8.31 -19.78
CA LYS A 446 -22.25 8.11 -20.70
C LYS A 446 -21.57 9.43 -21.07
N TRP A 447 -22.36 10.44 -21.46
CA TRP A 447 -21.83 11.74 -21.84
C TRP A 447 -21.11 12.44 -20.68
N LEU A 448 -21.68 12.42 -19.47
CA LEU A 448 -21.05 13.00 -18.27
C LEU A 448 -19.73 12.30 -17.93
N ILE A 449 -19.70 10.97 -17.97
CA ILE A 449 -18.50 10.18 -17.68
C ILE A 449 -17.44 10.42 -18.75
N TYR A 450 -17.82 10.42 -20.03
CA TYR A 450 -16.92 10.74 -21.14
C TYR A 450 -16.30 12.13 -20.97
N TYR A 451 -17.12 13.14 -20.65
CA TYR A 451 -16.66 14.50 -20.41
C TYR A 451 -15.69 14.57 -19.22
N MET A 452 -16.02 13.91 -18.11
CA MET A 452 -15.14 13.81 -16.94
C MET A 452 -13.80 13.19 -17.34
N ASN A 453 -13.82 12.02 -17.97
CA ASN A 453 -12.63 11.27 -18.33
C ASN A 453 -11.73 12.04 -19.30
N THR A 454 -12.30 12.64 -20.34
CA THR A 454 -11.56 13.44 -21.33
C THR A 454 -10.92 14.67 -20.68
N SER A 455 -11.64 15.33 -19.77
CA SER A 455 -11.10 16.50 -19.07
C SER A 455 -9.97 16.12 -18.12
N VAL A 456 -10.09 15.00 -17.41
CA VAL A 456 -9.03 14.48 -16.53
C VAL A 456 -7.80 14.08 -17.33
N ALA A 457 -7.97 13.37 -18.45
CA ALA A 457 -6.87 13.02 -19.35
C ALA A 457 -6.16 14.28 -19.88
N TRP A 458 -6.93 15.29 -20.30
CA TRP A 458 -6.37 16.56 -20.76
C TRP A 458 -5.52 17.25 -19.68
N ILE A 459 -6.00 17.34 -18.43
CA ILE A 459 -5.24 17.90 -17.31
C ILE A 459 -4.01 17.03 -17.00
N GLY A 460 -4.15 15.70 -17.05
CA GLY A 460 -3.09 14.74 -16.73
C GLY A 460 -1.92 14.74 -17.70
N HIS A 461 -2.15 15.18 -18.93
CA HIS A 461 -1.12 15.32 -19.97
C HIS A 461 -0.50 16.72 -20.05
N LEU A 462 -0.93 17.68 -19.22
CA LEU A 462 -0.31 19.00 -19.18
C LEU A 462 1.17 18.90 -18.72
N PRO A 463 2.06 19.76 -19.24
CA PRO A 463 3.47 19.74 -18.88
C PRO A 463 3.64 20.01 -17.38
N GLY A 464 4.35 19.11 -16.68
CA GLY A 464 4.54 19.21 -15.23
C GLY A 464 3.33 18.77 -14.40
N ALA A 465 2.36 18.05 -14.99
CA ALA A 465 1.20 17.54 -14.24
C ALA A 465 1.59 16.69 -13.03
N LEU A 466 2.65 15.91 -13.17
CA LEU A 466 3.21 15.08 -12.10
C LEU A 466 4.69 15.43 -11.92
N ILE A 467 5.04 15.83 -10.70
CA ILE A 467 6.45 15.90 -10.27
C ILE A 467 6.83 14.52 -9.77
N THR A 468 7.78 13.87 -10.44
CA THR A 468 8.30 12.54 -10.08
C THR A 468 9.63 12.64 -9.33
N GLU A 469 10.13 11.49 -8.84
CA GLU A 469 11.46 11.36 -8.23
C GLU A 469 11.66 12.18 -6.93
N ILE A 470 10.58 12.37 -6.16
CA ILE A 470 10.66 13.03 -4.86
C ILE A 470 11.02 11.99 -3.80
N HIS A 471 12.29 11.95 -3.40
CA HIS A 471 12.75 11.04 -2.35
C HIS A 471 12.71 11.71 -0.97
N ILE A 472 11.67 11.39 -0.20
CA ILE A 472 11.61 11.76 1.22
C ILE A 472 11.80 10.50 2.07
N THR A 473 12.82 10.53 2.93
CA THR A 473 13.06 9.47 3.91
C THR A 473 12.07 9.58 5.06
N LEU A 474 11.89 8.52 5.84
CA LEU A 474 11.05 8.53 7.04
C LEU A 474 11.42 9.68 8.00
N TYR A 475 12.72 9.97 8.14
CA TYR A 475 13.22 11.11 8.91
C TYR A 475 12.75 12.45 8.33
N GLY A 476 12.87 12.63 7.02
CA GLY A 476 12.36 13.81 6.31
C GLY A 476 10.85 13.98 6.49
N THR A 477 10.09 12.88 6.49
CA THR A 477 8.63 12.89 6.76
C THR A 477 8.32 13.42 8.15
N PHE A 478 9.03 12.97 9.20
CA PHE A 478 8.85 13.49 10.56
C PHE A 478 9.23 14.96 10.68
N CYS A 479 10.33 15.38 10.05
CA CYS A 479 10.72 16.79 10.01
C CYS A 479 9.66 17.65 9.30
N CYS A 480 9.12 17.16 8.18
CA CYS A 480 8.04 17.82 7.45
C CYS A 480 6.77 17.97 8.31
N TYR A 481 6.37 16.94 9.04
CA TYR A 481 5.28 17.06 10.03
C TYR A 481 5.59 18.06 11.14
N GLY A 482 6.84 18.10 11.62
CA GLY A 482 7.29 19.09 12.61
C GLY A 482 7.20 20.53 12.09
N ILE A 483 7.58 20.77 10.82
CA ILE A 483 7.43 22.06 10.13
C ILE A 483 5.96 22.44 10.05
N ILE A 484 5.11 21.54 9.53
CA ILE A 484 3.66 21.80 9.38
C ILE A 484 3.03 22.09 10.74
N ALA A 485 3.32 21.28 11.76
CA ALA A 485 2.80 21.48 13.12
C ALA A 485 3.27 22.82 13.72
N GLY A 486 4.55 23.17 13.58
CA GLY A 486 5.10 24.44 14.03
C GLY A 486 4.43 25.65 13.36
N LEU A 487 4.25 25.61 12.04
CA LEU A 487 3.58 26.64 11.27
C LEU A 487 2.09 26.75 11.61
N LEU A 488 1.37 25.63 11.76
CA LEU A 488 -0.03 25.62 12.18
C LEU A 488 -0.20 26.16 13.61
N CYS A 489 0.69 25.79 14.55
CA CYS A 489 0.65 26.33 15.91
C CYS A 489 0.92 27.84 15.93
N TRP A 490 1.88 28.31 15.13
CA TRP A 490 2.12 29.75 14.97
C TRP A 490 0.93 30.47 14.35
N TRP A 491 0.37 29.95 13.27
CA TRP A 491 -0.72 30.60 12.55
C TRP A 491 -2.03 30.61 13.36
N LEU A 492 -2.44 29.45 13.90
CA LEU A 492 -3.74 29.28 14.56
C LEU A 492 -3.76 29.78 16.00
N HIS A 493 -2.67 29.61 16.73
CA HIS A 493 -2.61 29.95 18.16
C HIS A 493 -1.71 31.16 18.44
N ARG A 494 -1.16 31.80 17.40
CA ARG A 494 -0.20 32.92 17.51
C ARG A 494 0.96 32.59 18.44
N TRP A 495 1.37 31.32 18.49
CA TRP A 495 2.46 30.86 19.35
C TRP A 495 3.80 31.06 18.65
N PRO A 496 4.63 32.06 19.03
CA PRO A 496 5.84 32.42 18.29
C PRO A 496 6.89 31.29 18.29
N LYS A 497 6.90 30.46 19.35
CA LYS A 497 7.75 29.26 19.42
C LYS A 497 7.43 28.22 18.35
N GLY A 498 6.26 28.30 17.69
CA GLY A 498 5.91 27.46 16.55
C GLY A 498 6.82 27.68 15.34
N VAL A 499 7.20 28.94 15.05
CA VAL A 499 8.16 29.24 13.97
C VAL A 499 9.54 28.68 14.31
N MET A 500 9.97 28.80 15.57
CA MET A 500 11.22 28.21 16.04
C MET A 500 11.23 26.69 15.85
N LEU A 501 10.13 26.00 16.20
CA LEU A 501 10.00 24.56 15.95
C LEU A 501 10.13 24.23 14.45
N ALA A 502 9.45 24.99 13.58
CA ALA A 502 9.53 24.78 12.14
C ALA A 502 10.95 25.02 11.60
N MET A 503 11.63 26.07 12.08
CA MET A 503 13.02 26.34 11.72
C MET A 503 13.98 25.24 12.19
N VAL A 504 13.83 24.75 13.43
CA VAL A 504 14.65 23.66 13.97
C VAL A 504 14.43 22.38 13.15
N CYS A 505 13.19 22.00 12.87
CA CYS A 505 12.89 20.85 12.03
C CYS A 505 13.43 21.03 10.60
N GLY A 506 13.36 22.23 10.04
CA GLY A 506 13.92 22.57 8.73
C GLY A 506 15.45 22.46 8.70
N LEU A 507 16.14 22.97 9.72
CA LEU A 507 17.59 22.86 9.87
C LEU A 507 18.03 21.41 10.05
N LEU A 508 17.31 20.64 10.86
CA LEU A 508 17.55 19.21 11.05
C LEU A 508 17.39 18.42 9.75
N TRP A 509 16.34 18.72 8.97
CA TRP A 509 16.16 18.12 7.65
C TRP A 509 17.29 18.54 6.69
N ALA A 510 17.62 19.83 6.60
CA ALA A 510 18.69 20.31 5.73
C ALA A 510 20.05 19.70 6.09
N ALA A 511 20.35 19.57 7.40
CA ALA A 511 21.56 18.92 7.88
C ALA A 511 21.61 17.43 7.50
N TRP A 512 20.49 16.72 7.64
CA TRP A 512 20.38 15.32 7.23
C TRP A 512 20.55 15.16 5.72
N ASP A 513 19.84 15.97 4.92
CA ASP A 513 19.92 15.88 3.46
C ASP A 513 21.33 16.27 2.96
N MET A 514 21.98 17.25 3.58
CA MET A 514 23.37 17.58 3.31
C MET A 514 24.29 16.39 3.63
N ALA A 515 24.15 15.77 4.80
CA ALA A 515 24.95 14.61 5.19
C ALA A 515 24.74 13.43 4.22
N ASP A 516 23.50 13.15 3.85
CA ASP A 516 23.13 12.10 2.90
C ASP A 516 23.66 12.41 1.48
N ASN A 517 23.60 13.67 1.05
CA ASN A 517 24.18 14.10 -0.23
C ASN A 517 25.71 13.95 -0.24
N LEU A 518 26.39 14.27 0.86
CA LEU A 518 27.84 14.07 0.99
C LEU A 518 28.21 12.58 0.97
N GLN A 519 27.39 11.71 1.58
CA GLN A 519 27.57 10.26 1.50
C GLN A 519 27.34 9.75 0.08
N ALA A 520 26.30 10.23 -0.61
CA ALA A 520 26.02 9.88 -2.00
C ALA A 520 27.15 10.33 -2.96
N GLN A 521 27.88 11.40 -2.66
CA GLN A 521 29.07 11.78 -3.45
C GLN A 521 30.27 10.85 -3.24
N ARG A 522 30.36 10.19 -2.07
CA ARG A 522 31.47 9.30 -1.70
C ARG A 522 31.21 7.82 -2.05
N GLN A 523 29.99 7.49 -2.48
CA GLN A 523 29.61 6.10 -2.71
C GLN A 523 30.37 5.49 -3.92
N ARG A 524 30.76 4.23 -3.75
CA ARG A 524 31.34 3.38 -4.80
C ARG A 524 30.69 2.01 -4.70
N ARG A 525 29.79 1.70 -5.63
CA ARG A 525 28.92 0.51 -5.54
C ARG A 525 28.81 -0.21 -6.87
N LEU A 526 28.93 -1.53 -6.84
CA LEU A 526 28.56 -2.41 -7.95
C LEU A 526 27.22 -3.05 -7.59
N ILE A 527 26.25 -2.94 -8.50
CA ILE A 527 24.91 -3.49 -8.34
C ILE A 527 24.60 -4.39 -9.53
N VAL A 528 24.29 -5.66 -9.28
CA VAL A 528 23.70 -6.57 -10.27
C VAL A 528 22.23 -6.74 -9.90
N TYR A 529 21.34 -6.25 -10.76
CA TYR A 529 19.91 -6.18 -10.46
C TYR A 529 19.20 -7.52 -10.71
N ASN A 530 18.16 -7.77 -9.91
CA ASN A 530 17.23 -8.88 -10.10
C ASN A 530 16.09 -8.45 -11.02
N ILE A 531 16.32 -8.53 -12.32
CA ILE A 531 15.32 -8.25 -13.35
C ILE A 531 15.11 -9.54 -14.17
N PRO A 532 13.97 -10.23 -14.02
CA PRO A 532 13.73 -11.48 -14.74
C PRO A 532 13.92 -11.31 -16.25
N ALA A 533 14.64 -12.26 -16.86
CA ALA A 533 14.95 -12.33 -18.30
C ALA A 533 15.84 -11.20 -18.85
N HIS A 534 16.43 -10.35 -18.00
CA HIS A 534 17.26 -9.23 -18.43
C HIS A 534 18.52 -9.08 -17.59
N THR A 535 19.59 -8.65 -18.25
CA THR A 535 20.87 -8.34 -17.61
C THR A 535 20.94 -6.86 -17.36
N ALA A 536 21.24 -6.48 -16.11
CA ALA A 536 21.37 -5.09 -15.72
C ALA A 536 22.38 -4.96 -14.57
N VAL A 537 23.42 -4.17 -14.82
CA VAL A 537 24.50 -3.89 -13.87
C VAL A 537 24.76 -2.39 -13.84
N ASP A 538 24.70 -1.80 -12.64
CA ASP A 538 25.11 -0.42 -12.41
C ASP A 538 26.41 -0.39 -11.61
N VAL A 539 27.41 0.32 -12.13
CA VAL A 539 28.63 0.69 -11.40
C VAL A 539 28.54 2.17 -11.04
N ILE A 540 28.37 2.46 -9.77
CA ILE A 540 28.17 3.81 -9.24
C ILE A 540 29.50 4.37 -8.74
N TYR A 541 29.86 5.55 -9.25
CA TYR A 541 30.94 6.41 -8.74
C TYR A 541 30.35 7.77 -8.33
N GLY A 542 30.22 8.00 -7.03
CA GLY A 542 29.54 9.16 -6.49
C GLY A 542 28.09 9.24 -7.00
N ARG A 543 27.78 10.27 -7.80
CA ARG A 543 26.45 10.47 -8.41
C ARG A 543 26.40 10.11 -9.89
N SER A 544 27.44 9.46 -10.40
CA SER A 544 27.49 8.96 -11.77
C SER A 544 27.33 7.45 -11.80
N VAL A 545 26.63 6.96 -12.81
CA VAL A 545 26.46 5.52 -13.03
C VAL A 545 26.97 5.12 -14.41
N GLN A 546 27.72 4.03 -14.45
CA GLN A 546 28.07 3.31 -15.66
C GLN A 546 27.19 2.07 -15.73
N PHE A 547 26.33 2.01 -16.75
CA PHE A 547 25.39 0.91 -16.93
C PHE A 547 25.87 -0.08 -17.98
N LEU A 548 25.74 -1.37 -17.65
CA LEU A 548 25.94 -2.50 -18.54
C LEU A 548 24.68 -3.37 -18.53
N GLY A 549 24.12 -3.65 -19.71
CA GLY A 549 22.93 -4.48 -19.83
C GLY A 549 22.03 -4.11 -21.01
N ASP A 550 20.94 -4.86 -21.14
CA ASP A 550 20.10 -4.84 -22.34
C ASP A 550 18.92 -3.88 -22.22
N LYS A 551 18.48 -3.61 -20.98
CA LYS A 551 17.27 -2.83 -20.70
C LYS A 551 17.56 -1.61 -19.82
N PRO A 552 18.07 -0.50 -20.40
CA PRO A 552 18.44 0.69 -19.64
C PRO A 552 17.26 1.43 -19.00
N ASP A 553 16.06 1.28 -19.57
CA ASP A 553 14.84 2.01 -19.18
C ASP A 553 13.89 1.20 -18.30
N ALA A 554 14.38 0.14 -17.65
CA ALA A 554 13.56 -0.61 -16.70
C ALA A 554 13.18 0.28 -15.49
N SER A 555 11.90 0.32 -15.12
CA SER A 555 11.41 1.09 -13.97
C SER A 555 12.17 0.79 -12.68
N TYR A 556 12.57 -0.47 -12.48
CA TYR A 556 13.39 -0.91 -11.34
C TYR A 556 14.73 -0.17 -11.26
N LEU A 557 15.34 0.17 -12.40
CA LEU A 557 16.60 0.93 -12.46
C LEU A 557 16.39 2.38 -12.08
N GLN A 558 15.30 2.99 -12.54
CA GLN A 558 14.95 4.37 -12.18
C GLN A 558 14.78 4.48 -10.67
N THR A 559 14.03 3.57 -10.05
CA THR A 559 13.83 3.57 -8.59
C THR A 559 15.15 3.40 -7.83
N ALA A 560 16.01 2.48 -8.25
CA ALA A 560 17.29 2.26 -7.59
C ALA A 560 18.28 3.42 -7.77
N ARG A 561 18.37 3.97 -8.98
CA ARG A 561 19.22 5.14 -9.28
C ARG A 561 18.76 6.37 -8.51
N ALA A 562 17.46 6.55 -8.37
CA ALA A 562 16.91 7.66 -7.63
C ALA A 562 17.11 7.48 -6.09
N TYR A 563 17.01 6.24 -5.58
CA TYR A 563 17.42 5.89 -4.21
C TYR A 563 18.89 6.24 -3.93
N TYR A 564 19.80 6.00 -4.89
CA TYR A 564 21.21 6.39 -4.79
C TYR A 564 21.53 7.81 -5.25
N LYS A 565 20.50 8.62 -5.54
CA LYS A 565 20.63 10.03 -5.97
C LYS A 565 21.53 10.23 -7.19
N ILE A 566 21.49 9.32 -8.15
CA ILE A 566 22.26 9.39 -9.39
C ILE A 566 21.78 10.55 -10.26
N THR A 567 22.71 11.30 -10.83
CA THR A 567 22.43 12.44 -11.71
C THR A 567 23.05 12.33 -13.08
N ARG A 568 24.10 11.51 -13.24
CA ARG A 568 24.79 11.30 -14.51
C ARG A 568 24.72 9.84 -14.91
N TYR A 569 24.36 9.59 -16.16
CA TYR A 569 24.22 8.27 -16.73
C TYR A 569 25.12 8.11 -17.95
N CYS A 570 25.93 7.06 -17.95
CA CYS A 570 26.74 6.66 -19.10
C CYS A 570 26.53 5.17 -19.36
N ARG A 571 26.35 4.78 -20.62
CA ARG A 571 26.28 3.37 -21.00
C ARG A 571 27.67 2.87 -21.36
N TYR A 572 28.01 1.68 -20.86
CA TYR A 572 29.24 0.98 -21.19
C TYR A 572 28.95 -0.13 -22.21
N SER A 573 29.81 -0.29 -23.22
CA SER A 573 29.61 -1.23 -24.34
C SER A 573 30.53 -2.46 -24.31
N SER A 574 31.48 -2.54 -23.37
CA SER A 574 32.41 -3.67 -23.24
C SER A 574 31.96 -4.63 -22.14
N GLY A 575 32.06 -5.94 -22.41
CA GLY A 575 31.80 -7.01 -21.44
C GLY A 575 32.87 -7.15 -20.34
N TYR A 576 33.98 -6.42 -20.45
CA TYR A 576 34.99 -6.33 -19.41
C TYR A 576 35.02 -4.92 -18.79
N ILE A 577 34.80 -4.84 -17.48
CA ILE A 577 34.78 -3.59 -16.73
C ILE A 577 35.81 -3.63 -15.61
N MET A 578 36.69 -2.62 -15.59
CA MET A 578 37.56 -2.36 -14.45
C MET A 578 36.84 -1.42 -13.47
N ILE A 579 36.63 -1.90 -12.25
CA ILE A 579 35.89 -1.24 -11.18
C ILE A 579 36.86 -0.87 -10.06
N GLY A 580 37.47 0.32 -10.14
CA GLY A 580 38.61 0.67 -9.27
C GLY A 580 39.75 -0.34 -9.46
N ASN A 581 40.13 -1.04 -8.39
CA ASN A 581 41.12 -2.13 -8.45
C ASN A 581 40.52 -3.52 -8.74
N LYS A 582 39.18 -3.62 -8.82
CA LYS A 582 38.48 -4.88 -9.05
C LYS A 582 38.14 -5.07 -10.53
N ARG A 583 38.02 -6.32 -10.97
CA ARG A 583 37.75 -6.67 -12.37
C ARG A 583 36.46 -7.47 -12.46
N LEU A 584 35.50 -6.95 -13.23
CA LEU A 584 34.23 -7.63 -13.55
C LEU A 584 34.28 -8.09 -15.01
N LEU A 585 34.08 -9.37 -15.24
CA LEU A 585 33.93 -9.96 -16.57
C LEU A 585 32.49 -10.49 -16.72
N LEU A 586 31.77 -9.96 -17.70
CA LEU A 586 30.48 -10.49 -18.16
C LEU A 586 30.75 -11.58 -19.20
N ILE A 587 30.14 -12.74 -19.03
CA ILE A 587 30.10 -13.81 -20.03
C ILE A 587 28.65 -13.98 -20.46
N ASP A 588 28.38 -13.69 -21.73
CA ASP A 588 27.08 -13.85 -22.35
C ASP A 588 27.04 -15.08 -23.27
N SER A 589 25.83 -15.55 -23.61
CA SER A 589 25.55 -16.55 -24.64
C SER A 589 26.12 -16.19 -26.02
N SER A 590 26.33 -14.90 -26.31
CA SER A 590 26.97 -14.40 -27.52
C SER A 590 28.51 -14.50 -27.50
N ASP A 591 29.13 -14.65 -26.32
CA ASP A 591 30.59 -14.83 -26.16
C ASP A 591 31.01 -16.28 -26.47
N VAL A 592 31.05 -16.61 -27.75
CA VAL A 592 31.46 -17.94 -28.27
C VAL A 592 32.98 -18.17 -28.19
N ARG A 593 33.75 -17.16 -27.77
CA ARG A 593 35.22 -17.23 -27.71
C ARG A 593 35.73 -17.03 -26.28
N ILE A 594 35.66 -18.09 -25.49
CA ILE A 594 36.57 -18.23 -24.34
C ILE A 594 37.99 -18.28 -24.94
N PRO A 595 38.89 -17.33 -24.64
CA PRO A 595 40.23 -17.36 -25.20
C PRO A 595 40.92 -18.67 -24.80
N ILE A 596 41.38 -19.43 -25.78
CA ILE A 596 42.27 -20.58 -25.57
C ILE A 596 43.55 -19.99 -24.96
N GLN A 597 43.80 -20.25 -23.68
CA GLN A 597 45.04 -19.80 -23.06
C GLN A 597 46.24 -20.55 -23.62
N HIS A 598 47.14 -19.81 -24.25
CA HIS A 598 48.55 -20.18 -24.30
C HIS A 598 49.18 -19.66 -23.01
N GLU A 599 49.86 -20.54 -22.26
CA GLU A 599 50.57 -20.29 -20.99
C GLU A 599 49.67 -20.22 -19.73
N GLY A 600 49.77 -21.24 -18.86
CA GLY A 600 48.90 -21.51 -17.69
C GLY A 600 48.87 -20.49 -16.53
N LYS A 601 48.76 -19.19 -16.80
CA LYS A 601 48.50 -18.14 -15.80
C LYS A 601 47.03 -17.74 -15.81
N LYS A 602 46.26 -18.11 -14.78
CA LYS A 602 44.85 -17.69 -14.63
C LYS A 602 44.69 -16.16 -14.74
N LEU A 603 43.73 -15.69 -15.52
CA LEU A 603 43.33 -14.28 -15.59
C LEU A 603 42.61 -13.91 -14.29
N GLN A 604 43.20 -13.01 -13.49
CA GLN A 604 42.62 -12.59 -12.22
C GLN A 604 41.34 -11.77 -12.44
N THR A 605 40.21 -12.26 -11.90
CA THR A 605 38.89 -11.64 -11.98
C THR A 605 38.18 -11.69 -10.62
N ASP A 606 37.91 -10.52 -10.03
CA ASP A 606 37.21 -10.46 -8.74
C ASP A 606 35.76 -10.91 -8.86
N TYR A 607 35.10 -10.57 -9.98
CA TYR A 607 33.71 -10.90 -10.25
C TYR A 607 33.56 -11.48 -11.66
N LEU A 608 32.89 -12.63 -11.75
CA LEU A 608 32.52 -13.25 -13.02
C LEU A 608 30.99 -13.36 -13.10
N LEU A 609 30.37 -12.63 -14.04
CA LEU A 609 28.92 -12.55 -14.20
C LEU A 609 28.50 -13.41 -15.40
N LEU A 610 27.67 -14.42 -15.16
CA LEU A 610 27.08 -15.23 -16.22
C LEU A 610 25.70 -14.67 -16.61
N SER A 611 25.44 -14.53 -17.91
CA SER A 611 24.25 -13.87 -18.47
C SER A 611 23.71 -14.59 -19.71
N HIS A 612 22.38 -14.59 -19.86
CA HIS A 612 21.60 -15.22 -20.94
C HIS A 612 21.92 -16.69 -21.23
N ASN A 613 22.17 -17.49 -20.19
CA ASN A 613 22.39 -18.93 -20.32
C ASN A 613 23.61 -19.29 -21.18
N PRO A 614 24.83 -18.80 -20.86
CA PRO A 614 25.99 -19.10 -21.66
C PRO A 614 26.30 -20.61 -21.58
N HIS A 615 26.75 -21.18 -22.70
CA HIS A 615 27.13 -22.59 -22.78
C HIS A 615 28.52 -22.81 -22.18
N VAL A 616 28.63 -22.76 -20.85
CA VAL A 616 29.90 -22.83 -20.11
C VAL A 616 29.90 -23.90 -19.03
N ASP A 617 31.05 -24.55 -18.86
CA ASP A 617 31.35 -25.41 -17.70
C ASP A 617 32.14 -24.62 -16.66
N ILE A 618 31.68 -24.63 -15.41
CA ILE A 618 32.34 -23.91 -14.31
C ILE A 618 33.77 -24.43 -14.09
N LYS A 619 34.04 -25.71 -14.35
CA LYS A 619 35.40 -26.28 -14.26
C LYS A 619 36.37 -25.63 -15.25
N GLN A 620 35.90 -25.36 -16.46
CA GLN A 620 36.69 -24.67 -17.50
C GLN A 620 36.89 -23.20 -17.15
N LEU A 621 35.89 -22.56 -16.53
CA LEU A 621 36.04 -21.18 -16.09
C LEU A 621 37.04 -21.05 -14.94
N ASP A 622 37.02 -21.97 -13.97
CA ASP A 622 38.00 -21.96 -12.88
C ASP A 622 39.43 -22.21 -13.39
N SER A 623 39.64 -23.04 -14.41
CA SER A 623 40.99 -23.26 -14.95
C SER A 623 41.57 -22.03 -15.66
N LEU A 624 40.72 -21.18 -16.22
CA LEU A 624 41.11 -20.00 -17.00
C LEU A 624 41.17 -18.71 -16.17
N TYR A 625 40.31 -18.58 -15.17
CA TYR A 625 40.13 -17.36 -14.39
C TYR A 625 40.39 -17.59 -12.90
N GLY A 626 41.05 -16.64 -12.25
CA GLY A 626 41.15 -16.59 -10.79
C GLY A 626 39.87 -15.96 -10.25
N ILE A 627 38.82 -16.77 -10.03
CA ILE A 627 37.47 -16.29 -9.72
C ILE A 627 37.35 -15.94 -8.23
N GLY A 628 37.19 -14.65 -7.92
CA GLY A 628 36.87 -14.20 -6.56
C GLY A 628 35.42 -14.51 -6.16
N MET A 629 34.47 -14.20 -7.04
CA MET A 629 33.05 -14.49 -6.87
C MET A 629 32.34 -14.65 -8.21
N LEU A 630 31.54 -15.72 -8.32
CA LEU A 630 30.73 -16.02 -9.48
C LEU A 630 29.29 -15.52 -9.26
N ILE A 631 28.75 -14.71 -10.16
CA ILE A 631 27.41 -14.13 -10.05
C ILE A 631 26.52 -14.70 -11.16
N PHE A 632 25.39 -15.29 -10.79
CA PHE A 632 24.34 -15.68 -11.72
C PHE A 632 23.29 -14.58 -11.76
N ASP A 633 23.15 -13.92 -12.90
CA ASP A 633 22.15 -12.88 -13.08
C ASP A 633 20.72 -13.46 -13.25
N ALA A 634 19.73 -12.59 -13.42
CA ALA A 634 18.33 -12.97 -13.56
C ALA A 634 17.86 -13.27 -15.00
N SER A 635 18.73 -13.19 -16.00
CA SER A 635 18.44 -13.64 -17.36
C SER A 635 18.60 -15.16 -17.53
N ASN A 636 19.35 -15.81 -16.62
CA ASN A 636 19.55 -17.25 -16.62
C ASN A 636 18.32 -18.06 -16.18
N THR A 637 18.16 -19.24 -16.77
CA THR A 637 17.12 -20.22 -16.42
C THR A 637 17.43 -20.90 -15.09
N SER A 638 16.38 -21.24 -14.32
CA SER A 638 16.54 -21.94 -13.04
C SER A 638 17.25 -23.29 -13.16
N LYS A 639 17.16 -23.95 -14.33
CA LYS A 639 17.85 -25.23 -14.61
C LYS A 639 19.36 -25.04 -14.63
N ASN A 640 19.85 -24.04 -15.37
CA ASN A 640 21.28 -23.76 -15.49
C ASN A 640 21.86 -23.27 -14.16
N ILE A 641 21.15 -22.38 -13.47
CA ILE A 641 21.56 -21.90 -12.15
C ILE A 641 21.75 -23.06 -11.16
N ARG A 642 20.80 -24.02 -11.11
CA ARG A 642 20.94 -25.19 -10.22
C ARG A 642 22.17 -26.04 -10.55
N LYS A 643 22.44 -26.25 -11.85
CA LYS A 643 23.63 -26.99 -12.30
C LYS A 643 24.90 -26.27 -11.85
N TRP A 644 25.05 -24.99 -12.19
CA TRP A 644 26.25 -24.24 -11.82
C TRP A 644 26.45 -24.08 -10.32
N LYS A 645 25.36 -23.99 -9.53
CA LYS A 645 25.45 -24.03 -8.06
C LYS A 645 26.07 -25.34 -7.59
N SER A 646 25.60 -26.48 -8.12
CA SER A 646 26.17 -27.79 -7.82
C SER A 646 27.66 -27.85 -8.18
N ASP A 647 28.03 -27.33 -9.34
CA ASP A 647 29.43 -27.29 -9.79
C ASP A 647 30.30 -26.40 -8.88
N CYS A 648 29.79 -25.24 -8.47
CA CYS A 648 30.48 -24.34 -7.54
C CYS A 648 30.69 -24.98 -6.16
N TYR A 649 29.69 -25.71 -5.65
CA TYR A 649 29.84 -26.45 -4.39
C TYR A 649 30.92 -27.53 -4.50
N ALA A 650 30.98 -28.27 -5.62
CA ALA A 650 32.00 -29.29 -5.85
C ALA A 650 33.41 -28.69 -5.96
N LEU A 651 33.54 -27.47 -6.50
CA LEU A 651 34.82 -26.77 -6.69
C LEU A 651 35.16 -25.81 -5.54
N THR A 652 34.34 -25.74 -4.49
CA THR A 652 34.49 -24.79 -3.36
C THR A 652 34.55 -23.31 -3.77
N LEU A 653 33.90 -22.96 -4.89
CA LEU A 653 33.85 -21.60 -5.42
C LEU A 653 32.77 -20.77 -4.71
N ARG A 654 33.07 -19.49 -4.50
CA ARG A 654 32.08 -18.52 -4.00
C ARG A 654 31.15 -18.11 -5.12
N PHE A 655 29.85 -18.21 -4.88
CA PHE A 655 28.86 -17.77 -5.85
C PHE A 655 27.72 -16.96 -5.20
N PHE A 656 27.02 -16.19 -6.02
CA PHE A 656 25.82 -15.45 -5.65
C PHE A 656 24.76 -15.63 -6.74
N SER A 657 23.52 -15.87 -6.34
CA SER A 657 22.41 -16.08 -7.29
C SER A 657 21.38 -15.00 -7.12
N VAL A 658 21.36 -14.08 -8.08
CA VAL A 658 20.49 -12.91 -8.05
C VAL A 658 18.99 -13.27 -8.02
N PRO A 659 18.50 -14.27 -8.78
CA PRO A 659 17.10 -14.71 -8.69
C PRO A 659 16.67 -15.22 -7.31
N ASP A 660 17.59 -15.85 -6.58
CA ASP A 660 17.29 -16.53 -5.32
C ASP A 660 17.55 -15.65 -4.10
N GLN A 661 18.50 -14.70 -4.20
CA GLN A 661 18.98 -13.89 -3.07
C GLN A 661 18.66 -12.39 -3.22
N GLY A 662 18.12 -11.97 -4.36
CA GLY A 662 17.88 -10.56 -4.68
C GLY A 662 19.08 -9.89 -5.34
N ALA A 663 19.04 -8.56 -5.50
CA ALA A 663 20.13 -7.83 -6.14
C ALA A 663 21.46 -7.99 -5.39
N TYR A 664 22.54 -8.21 -6.13
CA TYR A 664 23.89 -8.23 -5.56
C TYR A 664 24.41 -6.80 -5.44
N VAL A 665 24.69 -6.34 -4.22
CA VAL A 665 25.19 -4.98 -3.96
C VAL A 665 26.49 -5.06 -3.18
N VAL A 666 27.58 -4.50 -3.73
CA VAL A 666 28.88 -4.50 -3.07
C VAL A 666 29.56 -3.14 -3.16
N ASN A 667 30.15 -2.70 -2.04
CA ASN A 667 31.00 -1.52 -2.00
C ASN A 667 32.41 -1.89 -2.46
N PHE A 668 33.11 -0.98 -3.15
CA PHE A 668 34.47 -1.22 -3.64
C PHE A 668 35.40 -0.01 -3.49
#